data_AF-A0A7I4B4B4-F1
#
_entry.id   AF-A0A7I4B4B4-F1
#
_cell.length_a   1.000
_cell.length_b   1.000
_cell.length_c   1.000
_cell.angle_alpha   90.00
_cell.angle_beta   90.00
_cell.angle_gamma   90.00
#
_symmetry.space_group_name_H-M   'P 1'
#
loop_
_entity.id
_entity.type
_entity.pdbx_description
1 polymer ?
#
loop_
_entity_poly.entity_id
_entity_poly.type
_entity_poly.pdbx_seq_one_letter_code
_entity_poly.pdbx_strand_id
1 'polypeptide(L)'
;MQVVREHYLRDDIACGALFCATCDKSRAKLRETARNIIVIDTNVALHQMDLLENEIMNDVVVLSVVLEEVKNKNLSTYNRLRAVIDNPLRHFFVFSNENHKDTYVKSLANETPNDRNDRAIRVASQWYQHHLGAAKVVLITNDNDNRRKAREDGIVAETVDSYVQSLGKPELLDLVARNDAMDVDTDDIRPNKKAVVYGEHKVMSEIAAGLHNGRFHQGKLRVNRYNPFEAYVGSESVGSEILILGRQDMNRAFDGDVVAVELLPQSSWAGSEAGKIADRDDEEEEEPVGLVPASADDAPRNLRVDAVDGKSAPSRPTGRVVGIIKRNWRQYCGSIEPMKMPGGSGGTVQALFVSADRRIPKIRIQTRQLANLIDKRIMVSVDSWEPTSRYPNGHYVRTIGEIGDRATESDVLLLENDINSRPFSEAVLACLPPLPWSFSEQEHLNNQRQDLRHIRVFSVDPLGCRDIDDALHCTLLPDGHYEVGVHIADVTNFVLPNLPLDEEASQRGTSVYLVERRIDMLPKPLTEDICSLRADVERLAFSCIWVMNSEAEIESVRFTKSVIKSCAAMSYLEAQTRMDDSRLTDGLTTDLRNMNRLAKIMRLRRIERGALTLASPEVKFEIDTETHDPLDVGMYQVREANQMVEEFMLAANMSVAAKILEHFPSCSLLRRHPEPTPQMFEPLLRTAAAVGVTLDISSSKALADALDHAVGDDPYFNKLIRIMATRCMTQAVYFCSGELSYPEYLHYGLAAPLYTHFTSPIRRYADVIVHRLLAAALGLNTLPEKLRDASALTSLSDNLNYRHRNAQMAGRASVELHTVIFFKKRPTDEEARIVKIRSNGFIVFVPKYGIEGPVYLVGKEAKQTAVDGMWVVDDENQIIRSSDGSRTFKVLSSVRVHIEVVEPQPNRPKLQLSLTM
;
A
#
# COMPACT_ATOMS: atom_id res chain seq x y z
N MET A 1 -15.56 38.50 -6.09
CA MET A 1 -14.60 39.30 -5.30
C MET A 1 -13.40 39.58 -6.19
N GLN A 2 -13.07 40.84 -6.48
CA GLN A 2 -11.90 41.18 -7.29
C GLN A 2 -10.65 41.08 -6.41
N VAL A 3 -9.69 40.24 -6.80
CA VAL A 3 -8.41 40.09 -6.10
C VAL A 3 -7.37 40.92 -6.83
N VAL A 4 -6.78 41.92 -6.15
CA VAL A 4 -5.68 42.73 -6.67
C VAL A 4 -4.41 42.33 -5.93
N ARG A 5 -3.34 42.03 -6.66
CA ARG A 5 -2.02 41.68 -6.11
C ARG A 5 -0.96 42.53 -6.80
N GLU A 6 0.02 43.01 -6.04
CA GLU A 6 1.21 43.64 -6.59
C GLU A 6 2.09 42.58 -7.26
N HIS A 7 2.68 42.90 -8.42
CA HIS A 7 3.55 41.99 -9.16
C HIS A 7 4.86 42.67 -9.52
N TYR A 8 5.93 42.27 -8.83
CA TYR A 8 7.26 42.88 -8.95
C TYR A 8 8.04 42.25 -10.11
N LEU A 9 8.63 43.12 -10.95
CA LEU A 9 9.52 42.75 -12.04
C LEU A 9 10.97 43.06 -11.66
N ARG A 10 11.85 42.08 -11.89
CA ARG A 10 13.24 42.04 -11.47
C ARG A 10 14.17 41.91 -12.67
N ASP A 11 15.40 42.39 -12.52
CA ASP A 11 16.51 42.35 -13.48
C ASP A 11 17.66 41.42 -13.05
N ASP A 12 17.57 40.83 -11.85
CA ASP A 12 18.59 39.96 -11.25
C ASP A 12 18.26 38.45 -11.35
N ILE A 13 17.35 38.07 -12.25
CA ILE A 13 16.99 36.66 -12.47
C ILE A 13 17.97 36.03 -13.48
N ALA A 14 18.82 35.13 -12.99
CA ALA A 14 19.81 34.43 -13.81
C ALA A 14 19.19 33.41 -14.78
N CYS A 15 19.84 33.20 -15.93
CA CYS A 15 19.43 32.22 -16.95
C CYS A 15 19.80 30.76 -16.62
N GLY A 16 20.56 30.52 -15.57
CA GLY A 16 20.92 29.17 -15.12
C GLY A 16 22.00 28.45 -15.94
N ALA A 17 22.60 29.12 -16.94
CA ALA A 17 23.67 28.59 -17.78
C ALA A 17 25.06 28.94 -17.24
N LEU A 18 25.92 27.93 -17.03
CA LEU A 18 27.31 28.13 -16.56
C LEU A 18 28.18 28.94 -17.55
N PHE A 19 27.92 28.79 -18.84
CA PHE A 19 28.64 29.48 -19.92
C PHE A 19 28.09 30.89 -20.22
N CYS A 20 27.07 31.36 -19.50
CA CYS A 20 26.60 32.75 -19.63
C CYS A 20 27.69 33.72 -19.16
N ALA A 21 27.89 34.82 -19.88
CA ALA A 21 28.87 35.85 -19.54
C ALA A 21 28.31 36.94 -18.60
N THR A 22 26.99 37.08 -18.51
CA THR A 22 26.33 38.23 -17.87
C THR A 22 25.60 37.90 -16.57
N CYS A 23 25.09 36.68 -16.41
CA CYS A 23 24.29 36.29 -15.24
C CYS A 23 25.14 35.75 -14.08
N ASP A 24 24.60 35.83 -12.87
CA ASP A 24 25.15 35.10 -11.71
C ASP A 24 25.10 33.58 -11.96
N LYS A 25 26.22 32.91 -11.66
CA LYS A 25 26.43 31.48 -11.88
C LYS A 25 26.22 30.65 -10.62
N SER A 26 26.02 31.28 -9.45
CA SER A 26 25.87 30.60 -8.16
C SER A 26 24.72 29.57 -8.14
N ARG A 27 23.69 29.79 -8.98
CA ARG A 27 22.50 28.92 -9.09
C ARG A 27 22.38 28.22 -10.45
N ALA A 28 23.46 28.20 -11.24
CA ALA A 28 23.44 27.55 -12.55
C ALA A 28 23.32 26.04 -12.42
N LYS A 29 22.40 25.45 -13.21
CA LYS A 29 22.15 24.00 -13.25
C LYS A 29 22.36 23.39 -14.63
N LEU A 30 22.36 24.20 -15.69
CA LEU A 30 22.60 23.72 -17.06
C LEU A 30 24.09 23.43 -17.25
N ARG A 31 24.42 22.40 -18.04
CA ARG A 31 25.81 21.99 -18.28
C ARG A 31 26.59 23.06 -19.03
N GLU A 32 27.89 23.13 -18.77
CA GLU A 32 28.81 24.02 -19.50
C GLU A 32 28.87 23.69 -21.00
N THR A 33 28.69 22.42 -21.35
CA THR A 33 28.71 21.92 -22.74
C THR A 33 27.34 21.91 -23.41
N ALA A 34 26.30 22.46 -22.77
CA ALA A 34 24.94 22.42 -23.31
C ALA A 34 24.85 23.22 -24.63
N ARG A 35 24.78 22.49 -25.75
CA ARG A 35 24.60 23.08 -27.09
C ARG A 35 23.13 23.21 -27.49
N ASN A 36 22.26 22.39 -26.90
CA ASN A 36 20.82 22.42 -27.09
C ASN A 36 20.15 22.65 -25.73
N ILE A 37 19.34 23.70 -25.63
CA ILE A 37 18.56 24.01 -24.43
C ILE A 37 17.11 23.78 -24.76
N ILE A 38 16.45 22.98 -23.92
CA ILE A 38 15.07 22.59 -24.12
C ILE A 38 14.19 23.50 -23.27
N VAL A 39 13.26 24.21 -23.89
CA VAL A 39 12.16 24.88 -23.17
C VAL A 39 10.91 24.03 -23.36
N ILE A 40 10.29 23.62 -22.26
CA ILE A 40 9.09 22.76 -22.32
C ILE A 40 7.81 23.58 -22.12
N ASP A 41 6.78 23.17 -22.83
CA ASP A 41 5.40 23.65 -22.66
C ASP A 41 4.67 22.90 -21.52
N THR A 42 3.57 23.48 -21.03
CA THR A 42 2.71 22.89 -19.98
C THR A 42 2.22 21.50 -20.36
N ASN A 43 1.73 21.31 -21.59
CA ASN A 43 1.22 20.01 -22.02
C ASN A 43 2.32 18.94 -22.09
N VAL A 44 3.57 19.33 -22.38
CA VAL A 44 4.71 18.41 -22.35
C VAL A 44 5.02 18.00 -20.92
N ALA A 45 5.05 18.96 -19.99
CA ALA A 45 5.25 18.66 -18.57
C ALA A 45 4.14 17.77 -17.99
N LEU A 46 2.89 17.94 -18.44
CA LEU A 46 1.74 17.15 -17.97
C LEU A 46 1.71 15.73 -18.53
N HIS A 47 2.01 15.55 -19.81
CA HIS A 47 1.79 14.28 -20.52
C HIS A 47 3.05 13.46 -20.74
N GLN A 48 4.23 14.08 -20.71
CA GLN A 48 5.50 13.44 -21.07
C GLN A 48 6.46 13.36 -19.89
N MET A 49 5.92 13.28 -18.66
CA MET A 49 6.74 13.24 -17.44
C MET A 49 7.67 12.02 -17.40
N ASP A 50 7.21 10.87 -17.89
CA ASP A 50 8.02 9.64 -17.97
C ASP A 50 9.22 9.81 -18.93
N LEU A 51 9.04 10.52 -20.04
CA LEU A 51 10.14 10.93 -20.93
C LEU A 51 11.08 11.93 -20.25
N LEU A 52 10.55 12.94 -19.55
CA LEU A 52 11.34 13.95 -18.84
C LEU A 52 12.16 13.35 -17.69
N GLU A 53 11.71 12.24 -17.09
CA GLU A 53 12.46 11.49 -16.08
C GLU A 53 13.61 10.67 -16.67
N ASN A 54 13.63 10.43 -17.98
CA ASN A 54 14.73 9.72 -18.63
C ASN A 54 16.04 10.54 -18.59
N GLU A 55 17.16 9.88 -18.29
CA GLU A 55 18.47 10.52 -18.15
C GLU A 55 18.98 11.18 -19.45
N ILE A 56 18.43 10.83 -20.61
CA ILE A 56 18.79 11.46 -21.88
C ILE A 56 18.23 12.88 -21.96
N MET A 57 17.11 13.17 -21.28
CA MET A 57 16.53 14.50 -21.18
C MET A 57 17.31 15.31 -20.13
N ASN A 58 18.15 16.22 -20.61
CA ASN A 58 18.97 17.14 -19.83
C ASN A 58 19.01 18.52 -20.48
N ASP A 59 19.48 19.50 -19.72
CA ASP A 59 19.56 20.92 -20.11
C ASP A 59 18.17 21.50 -20.43
N VAL A 60 17.23 21.22 -19.51
CA VAL A 60 15.81 21.61 -19.62
C VAL A 60 15.54 22.85 -18.77
N VAL A 61 14.94 23.86 -19.38
CA VAL A 61 14.43 25.06 -18.72
C VAL A 61 12.93 24.92 -18.54
N VAL A 62 12.51 24.93 -17.26
CA VAL A 62 11.12 24.93 -16.85
C VAL A 62 10.72 26.36 -16.47
N LEU A 63 9.76 26.93 -17.16
CA LEU A 63 9.29 28.29 -16.88
C LEU A 63 8.38 28.32 -15.66
N SER A 64 8.43 29.38 -14.85
CA SER A 64 7.56 29.52 -13.67
C SER A 64 6.07 29.47 -14.01
N VAL A 65 5.66 29.99 -15.18
CA VAL A 65 4.27 29.90 -15.67
C VAL A 65 3.84 28.44 -15.91
N VAL A 66 4.72 27.64 -16.52
CA VAL A 66 4.50 26.20 -16.77
C VAL A 66 4.41 25.45 -15.44
N LEU A 67 5.33 25.74 -14.52
CA LEU A 67 5.40 25.06 -13.23
C LEU A 67 4.15 25.34 -12.36
N GLU A 68 3.66 26.57 -12.36
CA GLU A 68 2.43 26.95 -11.64
C GLU A 68 1.18 26.34 -12.31
N GLU A 69 1.14 26.30 -13.63
CA GLU A 69 0.03 25.68 -14.36
C GLU A 69 -0.04 24.16 -14.13
N VAL A 70 1.11 23.47 -14.14
CA VAL A 70 1.22 22.05 -13.79
C VAL A 70 0.77 21.82 -12.35
N LYS A 71 1.19 22.66 -11.40
CA LYS A 71 0.75 22.58 -10.00
C LYS A 71 -0.76 22.67 -9.84
N ASN A 72 -1.39 23.59 -10.58
CA ASN A 72 -2.83 23.81 -10.53
C ASN A 72 -3.62 22.70 -11.24
N LYS A 73 -3.09 22.13 -12.33
CA LYS A 73 -3.74 21.06 -13.10
C LYS A 73 -3.52 19.66 -12.50
N ASN A 74 -2.30 19.34 -12.06
CA ASN A 74 -1.94 18.02 -11.55
C ASN A 74 -0.79 18.10 -10.52
N LEU A 75 -1.14 18.12 -9.23
CA LEU A 75 -0.18 18.22 -8.13
C LEU A 75 0.82 17.03 -8.09
N SER A 76 0.40 15.83 -8.49
CA SER A 76 1.29 14.66 -8.56
C SER A 76 2.40 14.87 -9.59
N THR A 77 2.03 15.35 -10.78
CA THR A 77 3.00 15.66 -11.84
C THR A 77 3.91 16.82 -11.46
N TYR A 78 3.38 17.83 -10.77
CA TYR A 78 4.19 18.91 -10.19
C TYR A 78 5.25 18.38 -9.21
N ASN A 79 4.86 17.46 -8.32
CA ASN A 79 5.80 16.87 -7.35
C ASN A 79 6.89 16.04 -8.06
N ARG A 80 6.53 15.27 -9.09
CA ARG A 80 7.49 14.54 -9.95
C ARG A 80 8.46 15.49 -10.65
N LEU A 81 7.95 16.55 -11.29
CA LEU A 81 8.75 17.56 -11.96
C LEU A 81 9.68 18.28 -10.99
N ARG A 82 9.20 18.59 -9.77
CA ARG A 82 10.02 19.15 -8.70
C ARG A 82 11.13 18.22 -8.26
N ALA A 83 10.84 16.93 -8.09
CA ALA A 83 11.85 15.94 -7.74
C ALA A 83 12.98 15.85 -8.80
N VAL A 84 12.64 15.97 -10.09
CA VAL A 84 13.65 16.04 -11.17
C VAL A 84 14.44 17.35 -11.10
N ILE A 85 13.77 18.48 -10.87
CA ILE A 85 14.41 19.79 -10.72
C ILE A 85 15.39 19.82 -9.54
N ASP A 86 15.01 19.22 -8.41
CA ASP A 86 15.79 19.28 -7.17
C ASP A 86 16.92 18.24 -7.12
N ASN A 87 16.91 17.26 -8.03
CA ASN A 87 17.98 16.27 -8.17
C ASN A 87 19.26 16.92 -8.74
N PRO A 88 20.39 16.90 -8.00
CA PRO A 88 21.64 17.55 -8.44
C PRO A 88 22.30 16.87 -9.64
N LEU A 89 21.98 15.60 -9.91
CA LEU A 89 22.47 14.86 -11.08
C LEU A 89 21.69 15.21 -12.36
N ARG A 90 20.57 15.94 -12.24
CA ARG A 90 19.71 16.31 -13.35
C ARG A 90 19.87 17.80 -13.66
N HIS A 91 20.00 18.11 -14.94
CA HIS A 91 20.23 19.47 -15.42
C HIS A 91 18.93 20.17 -15.78
N PHE A 92 18.08 20.39 -14.76
CA PHE A 92 16.80 21.09 -14.88
C PHE A 92 16.87 22.42 -14.14
N PHE A 93 16.52 23.50 -14.83
CA PHE A 93 16.55 24.85 -14.26
C PHE A 93 15.17 25.50 -14.31
N VAL A 94 14.73 26.08 -13.18
CA VAL A 94 13.49 26.85 -13.13
C VAL A 94 13.79 28.31 -13.39
N PHE A 95 13.24 28.85 -14.47
CA PHE A 95 13.37 30.26 -14.82
C PHE A 95 12.10 31.02 -14.45
N SER A 96 12.24 32.03 -13.58
CA SER A 96 11.15 32.86 -13.08
C SER A 96 10.68 33.90 -14.12
N ASN A 97 10.19 33.43 -15.27
CA ASN A 97 9.78 34.26 -16.40
C ASN A 97 8.70 35.29 -16.06
N GLU A 98 7.83 35.00 -15.09
CA GLU A 98 6.80 35.93 -14.65
C GLU A 98 7.39 37.11 -13.86
N ASN A 99 8.51 36.92 -13.18
CA ASN A 99 9.15 37.98 -12.40
C ASN A 99 10.31 38.65 -13.14
N HIS A 100 10.72 38.14 -14.30
CA HIS A 100 11.81 38.71 -15.09
C HIS A 100 11.30 39.85 -15.98
N LYS A 101 11.93 41.03 -15.86
CA LYS A 101 11.49 42.27 -16.52
C LYS A 101 11.29 42.12 -18.03
N ASP A 102 12.20 41.44 -18.72
CA ASP A 102 12.18 41.33 -20.18
C ASP A 102 11.29 40.19 -20.72
N THR A 103 10.83 39.28 -19.86
CA THR A 103 10.03 38.11 -20.30
C THR A 103 8.60 38.15 -19.78
N TYR A 104 8.27 39.09 -18.91
CA TYR A 104 6.91 39.26 -18.40
C TYR A 104 5.95 39.74 -19.49
N VAL A 105 4.80 39.08 -19.61
CA VAL A 105 3.75 39.46 -20.55
C VAL A 105 2.46 39.87 -19.84
N LYS A 106 1.90 41.00 -20.26
CA LYS A 106 0.55 41.43 -19.85
C LYS A 106 -0.51 40.74 -20.69
N SER A 107 -1.69 40.50 -20.12
CA SER A 107 -2.84 39.97 -20.85
C SER A 107 -3.35 40.99 -21.88
N LEU A 108 -3.63 40.53 -23.09
CA LEU A 108 -4.21 41.35 -24.16
C LEU A 108 -5.75 41.31 -24.09
N ALA A 109 -6.40 42.29 -24.73
CA ALA A 109 -7.85 42.29 -24.86
C ALA A 109 -8.31 41.11 -25.74
N ASN A 110 -9.33 40.37 -25.29
CA ASN A 110 -9.88 39.18 -25.94
C ASN A 110 -8.91 37.98 -26.06
N GLU A 111 -7.87 37.92 -25.24
CA GLU A 111 -6.95 36.78 -25.16
C GLU A 111 -7.37 35.81 -24.05
N THR A 112 -7.33 34.50 -24.31
CA THR A 112 -7.60 33.50 -23.27
C THR A 112 -6.41 33.36 -22.32
N PRO A 113 -6.60 32.88 -21.08
CA PRO A 113 -5.47 32.59 -20.19
C PRO A 113 -4.45 31.62 -20.78
N ASN A 114 -4.90 30.63 -21.56
CA ASN A 114 -4.02 29.67 -22.24
C ASN A 114 -3.17 30.35 -23.31
N ASP A 115 -3.79 31.15 -24.18
CA ASP A 115 -3.07 31.92 -25.22
C ASP A 115 -2.01 32.85 -24.62
N ARG A 116 -2.32 33.48 -23.48
CA ARG A 116 -1.38 34.34 -22.75
C ARG A 116 -0.20 33.54 -22.21
N ASN A 117 -0.43 32.36 -21.65
CA ASN A 117 0.64 31.48 -21.15
C ASN A 117 1.53 30.99 -22.30
N ASP A 118 0.94 30.54 -23.41
CA ASP A 118 1.68 30.13 -24.61
C ASP A 118 2.56 31.27 -25.14
N ARG A 119 2.03 32.50 -25.14
CA ARG A 119 2.80 33.70 -25.49
C ARG A 119 3.92 33.99 -24.50
N ALA A 120 3.69 33.82 -23.20
CA ALA A 120 4.74 33.96 -22.18
C ALA A 120 5.89 32.96 -22.41
N ILE A 121 5.55 31.71 -22.76
CA ILE A 121 6.52 30.66 -23.09
C ILE A 121 7.34 31.03 -24.32
N ARG A 122 6.69 31.52 -25.39
CA ARG A 122 7.36 31.97 -26.62
C ARG A 122 8.30 33.15 -26.35
N VAL A 123 7.85 34.18 -25.63
CA VAL A 123 8.67 35.35 -25.27
C VAL A 123 9.91 34.94 -24.47
N ALA A 124 9.74 34.06 -23.48
CA ALA A 124 10.88 33.55 -22.72
C ALA A 124 11.84 32.72 -23.60
N SER A 125 11.32 31.87 -24.49
CA SER A 125 12.15 31.07 -25.40
C SER A 125 12.97 31.95 -26.35
N GLN A 126 12.35 33.00 -26.90
CA GLN A 126 13.02 33.99 -27.75
C GLN A 126 14.08 34.77 -26.97
N TRP A 127 13.80 35.13 -25.72
CA TRP A 127 14.78 35.77 -24.84
C TRP A 127 16.00 34.87 -24.62
N TYR A 128 15.81 33.58 -24.33
CA TYR A 128 16.92 32.63 -24.18
C TYR A 128 17.75 32.51 -25.47
N GLN A 129 17.10 32.48 -26.64
CA GLN A 129 17.77 32.40 -27.94
C GLN A 129 18.68 33.61 -28.20
N HIS A 130 18.20 34.82 -27.90
CA HIS A 130 18.99 36.04 -28.02
C HIS A 130 20.07 36.16 -26.94
N HIS A 131 19.75 35.77 -25.70
CA HIS A 131 20.62 35.94 -24.54
C HIS A 131 21.83 34.98 -24.57
N LEU A 132 21.63 33.73 -24.98
CA LEU A 132 22.68 32.71 -24.95
C LEU A 132 23.44 32.56 -26.27
N GLY A 133 22.88 33.03 -27.40
CA GLY A 133 23.54 33.25 -28.70
C GLY A 133 24.18 32.04 -29.40
N ALA A 134 25.08 31.33 -28.71
CA ALA A 134 25.79 30.14 -29.19
C ALA A 134 25.03 28.83 -28.96
N ALA A 135 24.07 28.79 -28.03
CA ALA A 135 23.26 27.61 -27.74
C ALA A 135 21.97 27.60 -28.57
N LYS A 136 21.62 26.46 -29.17
CA LYS A 136 20.34 26.27 -29.86
C LYS A 136 19.23 26.09 -28.82
N VAL A 137 18.28 27.01 -28.78
CA VAL A 137 17.09 26.91 -27.91
C VAL A 137 15.96 26.25 -28.71
N VAL A 138 15.39 25.18 -28.19
CA VAL A 138 14.30 24.43 -28.81
C VAL A 138 13.09 24.44 -27.89
N LEU A 139 11.98 25.01 -28.36
CA LEU A 139 10.68 24.91 -27.71
C LEU A 139 10.02 23.58 -28.09
N ILE A 140 9.79 22.72 -27.10
CA ILE A 140 9.04 21.47 -27.29
C ILE A 140 7.58 21.74 -26.90
N THR A 141 6.69 21.61 -27.88
CA THR A 141 5.24 21.74 -27.69
C THR A 141 4.47 20.85 -28.66
N ASN A 142 3.44 20.18 -28.14
CA ASN A 142 2.49 19.43 -28.96
C ASN A 142 1.27 20.29 -29.37
N ASP A 143 1.16 21.54 -28.90
CA ASP A 143 0.14 22.47 -29.36
C ASP A 143 0.50 22.98 -30.77
N ASN A 144 -0.37 22.68 -31.73
CA ASN A 144 -0.17 23.03 -33.13
C ASN A 144 -0.14 24.54 -33.36
N ASP A 145 -0.98 25.31 -32.66
CA ASP A 145 -1.04 26.76 -32.80
C ASP A 145 0.15 27.43 -32.13
N ASN A 146 0.54 26.97 -30.94
CA ASN A 146 1.74 27.48 -30.26
C ASN A 146 2.99 27.20 -31.10
N ARG A 147 3.12 25.98 -31.66
CA ARG A 147 4.22 25.62 -32.57
C ARG A 147 4.27 26.50 -33.81
N ARG A 148 3.12 26.75 -34.45
CA ARG A 148 3.03 27.61 -35.63
C ARG A 148 3.46 29.04 -35.31
N LYS A 149 2.87 29.64 -34.26
CA LYS A 149 3.19 31.01 -33.82
C LYS A 149 4.67 31.14 -33.40
N ALA A 150 5.24 30.13 -32.73
CA ALA A 150 6.64 30.12 -32.35
C ALA A 150 7.58 30.16 -33.57
N ARG A 151 7.25 29.40 -34.63
CA ARG A 151 8.02 29.44 -35.89
C ARG A 151 7.90 30.78 -36.61
N GLU A 152 6.71 31.40 -36.58
CA GLU A 152 6.50 32.76 -37.10
C GLU A 152 7.35 33.80 -36.33
N ASP A 153 7.54 33.60 -35.02
CA ASP A 153 8.40 34.43 -34.15
C ASP A 153 9.91 34.14 -34.29
N GLY A 154 10.31 33.21 -35.17
CA GLY A 154 11.71 32.82 -35.39
C GLY A 154 12.30 31.85 -34.35
N ILE A 155 11.46 31.26 -33.51
CA ILE A 155 11.85 30.28 -32.48
C ILE A 155 11.87 28.88 -33.10
N VAL A 156 12.89 28.08 -32.78
CA VAL A 156 12.91 26.67 -33.17
C VAL A 156 11.89 25.90 -32.31
N ALA A 157 10.80 25.44 -32.93
CA ALA A 157 9.74 24.71 -32.25
C ALA A 157 9.45 23.35 -32.91
N GLU A 158 9.45 22.30 -32.10
CA GLU A 158 9.28 20.89 -32.49
C GLU A 158 8.21 20.20 -31.61
N THR A 159 7.56 19.17 -32.16
CA THR A 159 6.74 18.25 -31.35
C THR A 159 7.64 17.33 -30.54
N VAL A 160 7.08 16.71 -29.50
CA VAL A 160 7.80 15.72 -28.69
C VAL A 160 8.31 14.58 -29.57
N ASP A 161 7.46 14.01 -30.43
CA ASP A 161 7.84 12.94 -31.36
C ASP A 161 8.97 13.35 -32.32
N SER A 162 8.87 14.53 -32.95
CA SER A 162 9.90 15.03 -33.86
C SER A 162 11.24 15.21 -33.14
N TYR A 163 11.21 15.80 -31.94
CA TYR A 163 12.41 16.01 -31.15
C TYR A 163 13.06 14.69 -30.75
N VAL A 164 12.27 13.74 -30.25
CA VAL A 164 12.78 12.42 -29.84
C VAL A 164 13.34 11.64 -31.04
N GLN A 165 12.70 11.70 -32.21
CA GLN A 165 13.24 11.11 -33.45
C GLN A 165 14.60 11.72 -33.82
N SER A 166 14.76 13.04 -33.64
CA SER A 166 16.02 13.74 -33.93
C SER A 166 17.20 13.30 -33.05
N LEU A 167 16.93 12.73 -31.87
CA LEU A 167 17.96 12.20 -30.97
C LEU A 167 18.59 10.90 -31.50
N GLY A 168 18.04 10.27 -32.55
CA GLY A 168 18.56 9.05 -33.14
C GLY A 168 18.44 7.81 -32.24
N LYS A 169 17.56 7.87 -31.24
CA LYS A 169 17.33 6.82 -30.23
C LYS A 169 15.90 6.30 -30.32
N PRO A 170 15.63 5.29 -31.15
CA PRO A 170 14.28 4.79 -31.39
C PRO A 170 13.60 4.24 -30.12
N GLU A 171 14.37 3.82 -29.12
CA GLU A 171 13.87 3.38 -27.82
C GLU A 171 13.09 4.43 -27.04
N LEU A 172 13.41 5.72 -27.22
CA LEU A 172 12.75 6.80 -26.51
C LEU A 172 11.34 7.07 -27.04
N LEU A 173 11.04 6.67 -28.28
CA LEU A 173 9.72 6.85 -28.89
C LEU A 173 8.65 5.96 -28.26
N ASP A 174 9.07 4.90 -27.55
CA ASP A 174 8.16 4.04 -26.82
C ASP A 174 7.80 4.63 -25.43
N LEU A 175 8.55 5.65 -24.96
CA LEU A 175 8.27 6.46 -23.75
C LEU A 175 7.31 7.63 -24.01
N VAL A 176 7.02 7.94 -25.26
CA VAL A 176 6.19 9.10 -25.62
C VAL A 176 4.72 8.72 -25.42
N ALA A 177 4.05 9.39 -24.48
CA ALA A 177 2.62 9.22 -24.26
C ALA A 177 1.83 9.73 -25.48
N ARG A 178 0.82 8.98 -25.93
CA ARG A 178 0.02 9.36 -27.10
C ARG A 178 -1.30 9.99 -26.68
N ASN A 179 -1.54 11.21 -27.16
CA ASN A 179 -2.85 11.85 -27.09
C ASN A 179 -3.49 11.80 -28.49
N ASP A 180 -4.23 10.73 -28.79
CA ASP A 180 -4.90 10.53 -30.09
C ASP A 180 -5.98 11.60 -30.39
N ALA A 181 -6.25 12.53 -29.47
CA ALA A 181 -7.14 13.66 -29.72
C ALA A 181 -6.61 14.68 -30.74
N MET A 182 -5.31 14.64 -31.10
CA MET A 182 -4.70 15.62 -32.02
C MET A 182 -4.08 15.04 -33.30
N ASP A 183 -3.92 13.72 -33.41
CA ASP A 183 -3.44 13.06 -34.63
C ASP A 183 -4.57 12.28 -35.30
N VAL A 184 -5.48 13.01 -35.95
CA VAL A 184 -6.30 12.42 -37.01
C VAL A 184 -5.40 12.30 -38.24
N ASP A 185 -4.46 11.36 -38.22
CA ASP A 185 -3.70 11.02 -39.42
C ASP A 185 -4.59 10.15 -40.31
N THR A 186 -4.81 10.66 -41.52
CA THR A 186 -5.88 10.30 -42.46
C THR A 186 -5.63 9.03 -43.26
N ASP A 187 -5.22 7.92 -42.63
CA ASP A 187 -4.85 6.70 -43.37
C ASP A 187 -5.69 5.44 -43.11
N ASP A 188 -6.82 5.54 -42.40
CA ASP A 188 -7.82 4.46 -42.32
C ASP A 188 -9.07 4.80 -43.14
N ILE A 189 -8.93 4.77 -44.48
CA ILE A 189 -10.07 4.73 -45.42
C ILE A 189 -10.69 3.33 -45.33
N ARG A 190 -11.52 3.11 -44.30
CA ARG A 190 -12.59 2.10 -44.29
C ARG A 190 -13.63 2.45 -43.21
N PRO A 191 -14.80 3.00 -43.60
CA PRO A 191 -15.83 3.40 -42.65
C PRO A 191 -16.64 2.17 -42.23
N ASN A 192 -16.11 1.35 -41.33
CA ASN A 192 -16.97 0.48 -40.53
C ASN A 192 -17.28 1.23 -39.23
N LYS A 193 -18.56 1.52 -39.01
CA LYS A 193 -19.10 2.06 -37.75
C LYS A 193 -18.50 1.27 -36.58
N LYS A 194 -17.47 1.81 -35.92
CA LYS A 194 -16.95 1.23 -34.67
C LYS A 194 -18.11 1.29 -33.67
N ALA A 195 -18.62 0.13 -33.26
CA ALA A 195 -19.67 0.06 -32.25
C ALA A 195 -19.13 0.69 -30.95
N VAL A 196 -19.84 1.68 -30.42
CA VAL A 196 -19.50 2.30 -29.14
C VAL A 196 -19.61 1.22 -28.06
N VAL A 197 -18.50 0.92 -27.39
CA VAL A 197 -18.41 -0.15 -26.39
C VAL A 197 -18.89 0.36 -25.02
N TYR A 198 -18.72 1.65 -24.76
CA TYR A 198 -19.03 2.27 -23.48
C TYR A 198 -19.84 3.55 -23.63
N GLY A 199 -20.71 3.84 -22.65
CA GLY A 199 -21.43 5.12 -22.61
C GLY A 199 -20.49 6.31 -22.40
N GLU A 200 -20.84 7.47 -22.96
CA GLU A 200 -20.14 8.72 -22.69
C GLU A 200 -20.27 9.13 -21.22
N HIS A 201 -19.21 9.70 -20.66
CA HIS A 201 -19.25 10.22 -19.30
C HIS A 201 -20.05 11.52 -19.26
N LYS A 202 -20.86 11.68 -18.20
CA LYS A 202 -21.59 12.93 -17.98
C LYS A 202 -20.63 14.08 -17.68
N VAL A 203 -20.98 15.29 -18.10
CA VAL A 203 -20.21 16.49 -17.78
C VAL A 203 -20.26 16.78 -16.27
N MET A 204 -19.19 17.35 -15.72
CA MET A 204 -19.06 17.56 -14.27
C MET A 204 -20.20 18.40 -13.65
N SER A 205 -20.79 19.32 -14.40
CA SER A 205 -21.96 20.09 -13.95
C SER A 205 -23.21 19.22 -13.76
N GLU A 206 -23.44 18.25 -14.66
CA GLU A 206 -24.53 17.29 -14.54
C GLU A 206 -24.27 16.30 -13.40
N ILE A 207 -23.02 15.87 -13.21
CA ILE A 207 -22.63 15.03 -12.08
C ILE A 207 -22.89 15.76 -10.76
N ALA A 208 -22.43 17.01 -10.62
CA ALA A 208 -22.62 17.81 -9.42
C ALA A 208 -24.11 18.04 -9.10
N ALA A 209 -24.92 18.38 -10.11
CA ALA A 209 -26.37 18.53 -9.94
C ALA A 209 -27.04 17.21 -9.55
N GLY A 210 -26.60 16.09 -10.15
CA GLY A 210 -27.12 14.76 -9.84
C GLY A 210 -26.76 14.28 -8.43
N LEU A 211 -25.56 14.62 -7.93
CA LEU A 211 -25.15 14.36 -6.55
C LEU A 211 -25.97 15.20 -5.57
N HIS A 212 -26.16 16.50 -5.86
CA HIS A 212 -26.94 17.40 -5.00
C HIS A 212 -28.41 16.98 -4.86
N ASN A 213 -29.02 16.54 -5.97
CA ASN A 213 -30.41 16.10 -5.99
C ASN A 213 -30.60 14.61 -5.62
N GLY A 214 -29.53 13.91 -5.22
CA GLY A 214 -29.56 12.51 -4.79
C GLY A 214 -29.81 11.48 -5.90
N ARG A 215 -29.71 11.88 -7.18
CA ARG A 215 -29.82 10.97 -8.34
C ARG A 215 -28.56 10.12 -8.53
N PHE A 216 -27.40 10.70 -8.25
CA PHE A 216 -26.11 10.03 -8.31
C PHE A 216 -25.53 9.85 -6.93
N HIS A 217 -24.69 8.83 -6.79
CA HIS A 217 -24.00 8.49 -5.56
C HIS A 217 -22.50 8.48 -5.82
N GLN A 218 -21.74 9.22 -5.02
CA GLN A 218 -20.29 9.27 -5.11
C GLN A 218 -19.67 8.23 -4.17
N GLY A 219 -18.63 7.54 -4.65
CA GLY A 219 -17.83 6.67 -3.80
C GLY A 219 -16.55 6.22 -4.50
N LYS A 220 -15.66 5.59 -3.73
CA LYS A 220 -14.45 4.96 -4.25
C LYS A 220 -14.80 3.58 -4.81
N LEU A 221 -14.46 3.34 -6.08
CA LEU A 221 -14.62 2.05 -6.73
C LEU A 221 -13.61 1.04 -6.16
N ARG A 222 -14.09 -0.13 -5.75
CA ARG A 222 -13.28 -1.26 -5.29
C ARG A 222 -13.51 -2.44 -6.21
N VAL A 223 -12.54 -2.77 -7.04
CA VAL A 223 -12.63 -3.86 -8.02
C VAL A 223 -12.32 -5.19 -7.34
N ASN A 224 -13.05 -6.24 -7.73
CA ASN A 224 -12.80 -7.59 -7.26
C ASN A 224 -11.39 -8.04 -7.68
N ARG A 225 -10.62 -8.58 -6.72
CA ARG A 225 -9.23 -9.04 -6.94
C ARG A 225 -9.09 -10.11 -8.02
N TYR A 226 -10.17 -10.84 -8.30
CA TYR A 226 -10.19 -11.94 -9.26
C TYR A 226 -11.01 -11.65 -10.51
N ASN A 227 -11.72 -10.53 -10.55
CA ASN A 227 -12.51 -10.14 -11.71
C ASN A 227 -12.43 -8.61 -11.93
N PRO A 228 -11.73 -8.14 -12.97
CA PRO A 228 -11.61 -6.71 -13.26
C PRO A 228 -12.93 -6.03 -13.70
N PHE A 229 -14.00 -6.80 -13.91
CA PHE A 229 -15.32 -6.30 -14.34
C PHE A 229 -16.41 -6.50 -13.28
N GLU A 230 -16.04 -6.88 -12.06
CA GLU A 230 -16.91 -6.84 -10.88
C GLU A 230 -16.35 -5.85 -9.88
N ALA A 231 -17.16 -4.90 -9.42
CA ALA A 231 -16.71 -3.90 -8.45
C ALA A 231 -17.82 -3.47 -7.50
N TYR A 232 -17.41 -2.79 -6.44
CA TYR A 232 -18.29 -2.31 -5.38
C TYR A 232 -18.01 -0.83 -5.12
N VAL A 233 -19.07 -0.05 -4.90
CA VAL A 233 -18.97 1.36 -4.52
C VAL A 233 -19.71 1.55 -3.19
N GLY A 234 -18.95 1.90 -2.15
CA GLY A 234 -19.55 2.31 -0.88
C GLY A 234 -20.12 3.72 -1.01
N SER A 235 -21.39 3.91 -0.65
CA SER A 235 -22.04 5.22 -0.60
C SER A 235 -22.76 5.41 0.73
N GLU A 236 -22.38 6.46 1.46
CA GLU A 236 -23.03 6.83 2.73
C GLU A 236 -24.53 7.12 2.54
N SER A 237 -24.92 7.68 1.38
CA SER A 237 -26.31 8.04 1.12
C SER A 237 -27.22 6.84 0.85
N VAL A 238 -26.66 5.70 0.45
CA VAL A 238 -27.40 4.45 0.20
C VAL A 238 -27.39 3.54 1.43
N GLY A 239 -26.49 3.78 2.39
CA GLY A 239 -26.34 2.98 3.60
C GLY A 239 -25.86 1.54 3.36
N SER A 240 -25.49 1.21 2.12
CA SER A 240 -24.99 -0.11 1.70
C SER A 240 -24.09 0.01 0.47
N GLU A 241 -23.39 -1.07 0.11
CA GLU A 241 -22.54 -1.10 -1.08
C GLU A 241 -23.35 -1.32 -2.35
N ILE A 242 -23.04 -0.53 -3.38
CA ILE A 242 -23.64 -0.67 -4.72
C ILE A 242 -22.74 -1.60 -5.55
N LEU A 243 -23.32 -2.66 -6.10
CA LEU A 243 -22.64 -3.60 -6.97
C LEU A 243 -22.60 -3.11 -8.42
N ILE A 244 -21.44 -3.14 -9.04
CA ILE A 244 -21.22 -2.79 -10.44
C ILE A 244 -20.77 -4.05 -11.18
N LEU A 245 -21.55 -4.47 -12.18
CA LEU A 245 -21.32 -5.72 -12.91
C LEU A 245 -21.08 -5.47 -14.39
N GLY A 246 -20.04 -6.10 -14.91
CA GLY A 246 -19.75 -6.10 -16.32
C GLY A 246 -19.05 -4.83 -16.80
N ARG A 247 -18.43 -4.97 -17.96
CA ARG A 247 -17.60 -3.93 -18.58
C ARG A 247 -18.36 -2.64 -18.89
N GLN A 248 -19.62 -2.73 -19.29
CA GLN A 248 -20.43 -1.57 -19.69
C GLN A 248 -20.75 -0.68 -18.49
N ASP A 249 -21.21 -1.28 -17.38
CA ASP A 249 -21.58 -0.53 -16.17
C ASP A 249 -20.37 -0.07 -15.36
N MET A 250 -19.24 -0.77 -15.45
CA MET A 250 -17.93 -0.29 -14.98
C MET A 250 -17.47 0.98 -15.70
N ASN A 251 -17.95 1.19 -16.93
CA ASN A 251 -17.75 2.40 -17.74
C ASN A 251 -16.36 3.04 -17.67
N ARG A 252 -15.33 2.27 -18.07
CA ARG A 252 -13.93 2.73 -18.17
C ARG A 252 -13.33 3.21 -16.84
N ALA A 253 -13.84 2.75 -15.69
CA ALA A 253 -13.29 3.05 -14.37
C ALA A 253 -12.22 2.04 -13.94
N PHE A 254 -11.28 2.50 -13.10
CA PHE A 254 -10.18 1.70 -12.53
C PHE A 254 -10.35 1.52 -11.02
N ASP A 255 -9.67 0.50 -10.47
CA ASP A 255 -9.63 0.29 -9.02
C ASP A 255 -9.11 1.55 -8.28
N GLY A 256 -9.89 1.97 -7.29
CA GLY A 256 -9.62 3.16 -6.49
C GLY A 256 -10.04 4.50 -7.11
N ASP A 257 -10.61 4.52 -8.32
CA ASP A 257 -11.21 5.73 -8.89
C ASP A 257 -12.35 6.24 -7.99
N VAL A 258 -12.52 7.55 -7.88
CA VAL A 258 -13.73 8.15 -7.30
C VAL A 258 -14.73 8.35 -8.42
N VAL A 259 -15.86 7.65 -8.33
CA VAL A 259 -16.85 7.55 -9.39
C VAL A 259 -18.21 8.11 -8.96
N ALA A 260 -18.99 8.56 -9.93
CA ALA A 260 -20.42 8.84 -9.77
C ALA A 260 -21.22 7.67 -10.32
N VAL A 261 -22.10 7.11 -9.49
CA VAL A 261 -22.92 5.92 -9.80
C VAL A 261 -24.39 6.28 -9.85
N GLU A 262 -25.10 5.78 -10.85
CA GLU A 262 -26.56 5.79 -10.93
C GLU A 262 -27.08 4.40 -10.60
N LEU A 263 -28.09 4.30 -9.72
CA LEU A 263 -28.72 3.02 -9.39
C LEU A 263 -29.52 2.48 -10.57
N LEU A 264 -29.38 1.19 -10.84
CA LEU A 264 -30.22 0.49 -11.81
C LEU A 264 -31.61 0.20 -11.20
N PRO A 265 -32.64 -0.02 -12.04
CA PRO A 265 -33.96 -0.43 -11.56
C PRO A 265 -33.88 -1.68 -10.68
N GLN A 266 -34.76 -1.79 -9.67
CA GLN A 266 -34.77 -2.92 -8.74
C GLN A 266 -34.92 -4.30 -9.41
N SER A 267 -35.46 -4.36 -10.64
CA SER A 267 -35.53 -5.59 -11.44
C SER A 267 -34.15 -6.10 -11.87
N SER A 268 -33.13 -5.24 -11.91
CA SER A 268 -31.76 -5.55 -12.35
C SER A 268 -30.79 -5.71 -11.17
N TRP A 269 -31.30 -5.68 -9.94
CA TRP A 269 -30.52 -5.88 -8.73
C TRP A 269 -30.07 -7.33 -8.58
N ALA A 270 -28.90 -7.53 -7.98
CA ALA A 270 -28.33 -8.86 -7.83
C ALA A 270 -29.22 -9.73 -6.93
N GLY A 271 -29.57 -10.92 -7.42
CA GLY A 271 -30.54 -11.84 -6.82
C GLY A 271 -31.91 -11.87 -7.51
N SER A 272 -32.21 -10.96 -8.44
CA SER A 272 -33.39 -11.03 -9.31
C SER A 272 -33.20 -12.02 -10.48
N GLU A 273 -34.30 -12.46 -11.13
CA GLU A 273 -34.19 -13.38 -12.28
C GLU A 273 -33.38 -12.80 -13.46
N ALA A 274 -33.43 -11.49 -13.67
CA ALA A 274 -32.68 -10.82 -14.74
C ALA A 274 -31.18 -10.62 -14.40
N GLY A 275 -30.85 -10.40 -13.12
CA GLY A 275 -29.45 -10.29 -12.66
C GLY A 275 -28.65 -11.59 -12.89
N LYS A 276 -29.31 -12.75 -12.75
CA LYS A 276 -28.70 -14.07 -12.99
C LYS A 276 -28.26 -14.33 -14.44
N ILE A 277 -28.78 -13.58 -15.41
CA ILE A 277 -28.44 -13.73 -16.84
C ILE A 277 -27.20 -12.89 -17.19
N ALA A 278 -27.10 -11.67 -16.66
CA ALA A 278 -25.92 -10.81 -16.86
C ALA A 278 -24.64 -11.41 -16.22
N ASP A 279 -24.80 -12.19 -15.15
CA ASP A 279 -23.72 -12.91 -14.46
C ASP A 279 -23.00 -14.00 -15.30
N ARG A 280 -23.53 -14.37 -16.49
CA ARG A 280 -23.04 -15.51 -17.28
C ARG A 280 -22.11 -15.16 -18.44
N ASP A 281 -22.05 -13.90 -18.86
CA ASP A 281 -21.38 -13.48 -20.10
C ASP A 281 -19.89 -13.10 -19.94
N ASP A 282 -19.38 -13.04 -18.71
CA ASP A 282 -17.95 -12.78 -18.45
C ASP A 282 -17.21 -14.08 -18.10
N GLU A 283 -16.04 -14.29 -18.72
CA GLU A 283 -15.13 -15.40 -18.45
C GLU A 283 -14.88 -15.49 -16.93
N GLU A 284 -15.44 -16.51 -16.27
CA GLU A 284 -15.18 -16.78 -14.85
C GLU A 284 -13.68 -17.05 -14.65
N GLU A 285 -12.91 -16.03 -14.30
CA GLU A 285 -11.51 -16.21 -13.88
C GLU A 285 -11.49 -16.99 -12.56
N GLU A 286 -10.71 -18.08 -12.55
CA GLU A 286 -10.60 -18.98 -11.40
C GLU A 286 -9.95 -18.28 -10.21
N GLU A 287 -10.52 -18.50 -9.02
CA GLU A 287 -9.84 -18.14 -7.77
C GLU A 287 -8.46 -18.82 -7.70
N PRO A 288 -7.38 -18.06 -7.52
CA PRO A 288 -6.05 -18.62 -7.40
C PRO A 288 -5.86 -19.31 -6.05
N VAL A 289 -4.95 -20.29 -6.03
CA VAL A 289 -4.36 -20.79 -4.79
C VAL A 289 -3.39 -19.72 -4.27
N GLY A 290 -3.52 -19.32 -3.01
CA GLY A 290 -2.71 -18.24 -2.42
C GLY A 290 -2.73 -18.26 -0.90
N LEU A 291 -2.19 -17.23 -0.27
CA LEU A 291 -2.22 -17.12 1.19
C LEU A 291 -3.60 -16.74 1.68
N VAL A 292 -3.97 -17.27 2.84
CA VAL A 292 -5.23 -16.94 3.50
C VAL A 292 -5.38 -15.43 3.74
N PRO A 293 -6.55 -14.81 3.46
CA PRO A 293 -6.83 -13.41 3.82
C PRO A 293 -6.65 -13.13 5.32
N ALA A 294 -6.14 -11.95 5.67
CA ALA A 294 -5.84 -11.59 7.06
C ALA A 294 -6.96 -10.78 7.74
N SER A 295 -7.91 -10.28 6.94
CA SER A 295 -9.08 -9.51 7.38
C SER A 295 -10.20 -9.58 6.33
N ALA A 296 -11.37 -9.06 6.68
CA ALA A 296 -12.52 -8.98 5.78
C ALA A 296 -12.28 -8.01 4.60
N ASP A 297 -11.36 -7.05 4.79
CA ASP A 297 -10.95 -6.10 3.75
C ASP A 297 -9.99 -6.72 2.71
N ASP A 298 -9.32 -7.80 3.10
CA ASP A 298 -8.44 -8.59 2.23
C ASP A 298 -9.15 -9.78 1.57
N ALA A 299 -10.23 -10.27 2.19
CA ALA A 299 -10.94 -11.42 1.68
C ALA A 299 -11.69 -11.07 0.38
N PRO A 300 -11.70 -11.97 -0.63
CA PRO A 300 -12.60 -11.82 -1.75
C PRO A 300 -14.04 -11.77 -1.22
N ARG A 301 -14.71 -10.64 -1.45
CA ARG A 301 -16.12 -10.48 -1.10
C ARG A 301 -16.95 -11.25 -2.12
N ASN A 302 -16.92 -12.58 -2.00
CA ASN A 302 -17.79 -13.48 -2.76
C ASN A 302 -19.21 -13.30 -2.24
N LEU A 303 -19.85 -12.29 -2.79
CA LEU A 303 -21.21 -11.89 -2.48
C LEU A 303 -22.25 -12.75 -3.22
N ARG A 304 -21.82 -13.78 -3.97
CA ARG A 304 -22.67 -14.83 -4.52
C ARG A 304 -23.37 -15.57 -3.37
N VAL A 305 -24.59 -15.18 -3.06
CA VAL A 305 -25.52 -15.97 -2.26
C VAL A 305 -26.26 -16.84 -3.25
N ASP A 306 -25.88 -18.11 -3.36
CA ASP A 306 -26.71 -19.09 -4.05
C ASP A 306 -28.08 -19.12 -3.35
N ALA A 307 -29.13 -18.94 -4.14
CA ALA A 307 -30.49 -18.75 -3.63
C ALA A 307 -30.97 -20.02 -2.90
N VAL A 308 -31.33 -19.87 -1.63
CA VAL A 308 -32.04 -20.90 -0.85
C VAL A 308 -33.54 -20.80 -1.14
N ASP A 309 -34.17 -21.95 -1.38
CA ASP A 309 -35.62 -22.24 -1.33
C ASP A 309 -36.55 -21.03 -1.26
N GLY A 310 -37.06 -20.57 -2.41
CA GLY A 310 -38.35 -19.87 -2.53
C GLY A 310 -38.57 -18.59 -1.71
N LYS A 311 -37.58 -18.12 -0.93
CA LYS A 311 -37.59 -16.86 -0.19
C LYS A 311 -36.58 -15.94 -0.84
N SER A 312 -37.07 -14.82 -1.38
CA SER A 312 -36.24 -13.82 -2.04
C SER A 312 -35.09 -13.40 -1.11
N ALA A 313 -33.85 -13.69 -1.50
CA ALA A 313 -32.69 -13.05 -0.91
C ALA A 313 -32.89 -11.52 -0.95
N PRO A 314 -32.42 -10.76 0.06
CA PRO A 314 -32.52 -9.31 0.03
C PRO A 314 -31.82 -8.81 -1.24
N SER A 315 -32.62 -8.24 -2.15
CA SER A 315 -32.17 -7.73 -3.44
C SER A 315 -31.12 -6.65 -3.21
N ARG A 316 -29.89 -6.85 -3.74
CA ARG A 316 -28.77 -5.93 -3.50
C ARG A 316 -28.71 -4.85 -4.57
N PRO A 317 -28.52 -3.58 -4.21
CA PRO A 317 -28.51 -2.49 -5.17
C PRO A 317 -27.39 -2.66 -6.18
N THR A 318 -27.75 -2.70 -7.46
CA THR A 318 -26.82 -2.62 -8.58
C THR A 318 -26.82 -1.23 -9.18
N GLY A 319 -25.70 -0.82 -9.76
CA GLY A 319 -25.54 0.51 -10.35
C GLY A 319 -24.61 0.50 -11.55
N ARG A 320 -24.59 1.64 -12.24
CA ARG A 320 -23.67 1.91 -13.35
C ARG A 320 -22.89 3.19 -13.12
N VAL A 321 -21.62 3.18 -13.50
CA VAL A 321 -20.76 4.35 -13.45
C VAL A 321 -21.14 5.30 -14.59
N VAL A 322 -21.57 6.51 -14.23
CA VAL A 322 -21.98 7.56 -15.19
C VAL A 322 -20.87 8.58 -15.45
N GLY A 323 -19.85 8.62 -14.60
CA GLY A 323 -18.70 9.49 -14.76
C GLY A 323 -17.65 9.28 -13.68
N ILE A 324 -16.46 9.80 -13.94
CA ILE A 324 -15.29 9.63 -13.08
C ILE A 324 -14.89 11.00 -12.56
N ILE A 325 -15.00 11.16 -11.25
CA ILE A 325 -14.74 12.43 -10.54
C ILE A 325 -13.24 12.61 -10.34
N LYS A 326 -12.54 11.54 -9.96
CA LYS A 326 -11.09 11.53 -9.76
C LYS A 326 -10.50 10.20 -10.17
N ARG A 327 -9.52 10.25 -11.07
CA ARG A 327 -8.73 9.08 -11.50
C ARG A 327 -7.69 8.70 -10.45
N ASN A 328 -7.40 7.41 -10.38
CA ASN A 328 -6.38 6.80 -9.53
C ASN A 328 -5.34 6.03 -10.38
N TRP A 329 -5.02 6.55 -11.57
CA TRP A 329 -3.99 5.96 -12.43
C TRP A 329 -2.61 6.09 -11.83
N ARG A 330 -1.81 5.04 -11.99
CA ARG A 330 -0.41 4.96 -11.60
C ARG A 330 0.37 4.21 -12.69
N GLN A 331 1.68 4.09 -12.51
CA GLN A 331 2.47 3.16 -13.29
C GLN A 331 2.13 1.72 -12.84
N TYR A 332 1.92 0.83 -13.82
CA TYR A 332 1.57 -0.57 -13.61
C TYR A 332 2.69 -1.47 -14.11
N CYS A 333 3.04 -2.49 -13.33
CA CYS A 333 4.02 -3.51 -13.67
C CYS A 333 3.31 -4.73 -14.27
N GLY A 334 3.94 -5.39 -15.24
CA GLY A 334 3.34 -6.53 -15.92
C GLY A 334 4.20 -7.05 -17.05
N SER A 335 3.58 -7.77 -17.98
CA SER A 335 4.26 -8.39 -19.12
C SER A 335 3.40 -8.31 -20.38
N ILE A 336 4.03 -8.44 -21.54
CA ILE A 336 3.32 -8.45 -22.82
C ILE A 336 2.72 -9.84 -23.07
N GLU A 337 1.49 -9.89 -23.56
CA GLU A 337 0.84 -11.11 -24.02
C GLU A 337 1.39 -11.52 -25.40
N PRO A 338 1.89 -12.76 -25.58
CA PRO A 338 2.34 -13.25 -26.88
C PRO A 338 1.18 -13.29 -27.90
N MET A 339 1.26 -12.50 -28.97
CA MET A 339 0.28 -12.50 -30.05
C MET A 339 0.78 -13.33 -31.24
N LYS A 340 -0.11 -14.14 -31.83
CA LYS A 340 0.18 -15.02 -32.98
C LYS A 340 0.52 -14.25 -34.27
N MET A 341 0.07 -13.00 -34.39
CA MET A 341 0.34 -12.11 -35.53
C MET A 341 0.53 -10.69 -34.98
N PRO A 342 1.77 -10.16 -34.90
CA PRO A 342 1.97 -8.76 -34.56
C PRO A 342 1.43 -7.88 -35.70
N GLY A 343 0.30 -7.19 -35.47
CA GLY A 343 -0.21 -6.17 -36.39
C GLY A 343 0.66 -4.91 -36.33
N GLY A 344 1.09 -4.40 -37.49
CA GLY A 344 1.92 -3.19 -37.57
C GLY A 344 2.39 -2.84 -38.98
N SER A 345 2.41 -1.55 -39.31
CA SER A 345 3.12 -0.99 -40.46
C SER A 345 4.40 -0.30 -39.98
N GLY A 346 5.50 -0.42 -40.73
CA GLY A 346 6.73 0.36 -40.50
C GLY A 346 7.52 0.03 -39.22
N GLY A 347 7.48 -1.21 -38.73
CA GLY A 347 8.30 -1.66 -37.59
C GLY A 347 7.74 -1.33 -36.19
N THR A 348 6.55 -0.71 -36.10
CA THR A 348 5.83 -0.50 -34.85
C THR A 348 4.73 -1.54 -34.70
N VAL A 349 4.64 -2.21 -33.55
CA VAL A 349 3.68 -3.29 -33.29
C VAL A 349 2.74 -2.90 -32.16
N GLN A 350 1.46 -3.19 -32.30
CA GLN A 350 0.51 -3.12 -31.18
C GLN A 350 0.57 -4.41 -30.35
N ALA A 351 0.67 -4.25 -29.03
CA ALA A 351 0.73 -5.35 -28.08
C ALA A 351 -0.23 -5.11 -26.91
N LEU A 352 -0.70 -6.20 -26.29
CA LEU A 352 -1.46 -6.13 -25.05
C LEU A 352 -0.53 -6.37 -23.88
N PHE A 353 -0.48 -5.40 -22.99
CA PHE A 353 0.14 -5.49 -21.69
C PHE A 353 -0.85 -6.07 -20.68
N VAL A 354 -0.40 -7.07 -19.93
CA VAL A 354 -1.17 -7.71 -18.85
C VAL A 354 -0.55 -7.31 -17.51
N SER A 355 -1.26 -6.45 -16.78
CA SER A 355 -0.88 -5.97 -15.45
C SER A 355 -0.72 -7.13 -14.45
N ALA A 356 0.32 -7.10 -13.63
CA ALA A 356 0.52 -8.02 -12.51
C ALA A 356 -0.66 -7.98 -11.53
N ASP A 357 -1.23 -6.79 -11.31
CA ASP A 357 -2.51 -6.63 -10.62
C ASP A 357 -3.68 -6.98 -11.53
N ARG A 358 -4.39 -8.07 -11.19
CA ARG A 358 -5.53 -8.60 -11.96
C ARG A 358 -6.77 -7.71 -11.95
N ARG A 359 -6.86 -6.75 -11.02
CA ARG A 359 -7.94 -5.75 -11.00
C ARG A 359 -7.85 -4.79 -12.18
N ILE A 360 -6.67 -4.69 -12.79
CA ILE A 360 -6.41 -3.76 -13.88
C ILE A 360 -6.65 -4.48 -15.22
N PRO A 361 -7.51 -3.93 -16.08
CA PRO A 361 -7.75 -4.52 -17.40
C PRO A 361 -6.47 -4.49 -18.24
N LYS A 362 -6.38 -5.37 -19.24
CA LYS A 362 -5.27 -5.36 -20.22
C LYS A 362 -5.14 -3.97 -20.87
N ILE A 363 -3.93 -3.48 -21.01
CA ILE A 363 -3.62 -2.17 -21.58
C ILE A 363 -3.03 -2.37 -22.98
N ARG A 364 -3.49 -1.61 -23.96
CA ARG A 364 -2.90 -1.62 -25.30
C ARG A 364 -1.72 -0.66 -25.33
N ILE A 365 -0.56 -1.17 -25.73
CA ILE A 365 0.66 -0.39 -25.96
C ILE A 365 1.12 -0.54 -27.41
N GLN A 366 1.88 0.41 -27.91
CA GLN A 366 2.60 0.26 -29.18
C GLN A 366 4.10 0.35 -28.92
N THR A 367 4.85 -0.56 -29.51
CA THR A 367 6.29 -0.67 -29.27
C THR A 367 7.02 -1.10 -30.53
N ARG A 368 8.24 -0.60 -30.69
CA ARG A 368 9.18 -1.06 -31.73
C ARG A 368 10.12 -2.15 -31.20
N GLN A 369 10.03 -2.46 -29.91
CA GLN A 369 10.94 -3.33 -29.18
C GLN A 369 10.30 -4.64 -28.73
N LEU A 370 9.21 -5.08 -29.37
CA LEU A 370 8.44 -6.25 -28.93
C LEU A 370 9.33 -7.47 -28.64
N ALA A 371 10.29 -7.77 -29.53
CA ALA A 371 11.21 -8.90 -29.36
C ALA A 371 12.09 -8.82 -28.10
N ASN A 372 12.39 -7.62 -27.60
CA ASN A 372 13.20 -7.37 -26.40
C ASN A 372 12.35 -7.25 -25.12
N LEU A 373 11.03 -7.09 -25.25
CA LEU A 373 10.12 -6.88 -24.12
C LEU A 373 9.26 -8.10 -23.80
N ILE A 374 9.15 -9.07 -24.71
CA ILE A 374 8.23 -10.21 -24.61
C ILE A 374 8.52 -11.14 -23.42
N ASP A 375 9.79 -11.25 -23.03
CA ASP A 375 10.32 -12.09 -21.95
C ASP A 375 10.66 -11.29 -20.69
N LYS A 376 10.22 -10.02 -20.61
CA LYS A 376 10.57 -9.10 -19.52
C LYS A 376 9.36 -8.60 -18.76
N ARG A 377 9.56 -8.34 -17.47
CA ARG A 377 8.68 -7.51 -16.67
C ARG A 377 8.91 -6.05 -17.05
N ILE A 378 7.85 -5.37 -17.44
CA ILE A 378 7.89 -3.97 -17.87
C ILE A 378 6.89 -3.13 -17.06
N MET A 379 7.12 -1.83 -17.08
CA MET A 379 6.25 -0.83 -16.48
C MET A 379 5.55 -0.05 -17.59
N VAL A 380 4.25 0.16 -17.44
CA VAL A 380 3.38 0.86 -18.39
C VAL A 380 2.56 1.92 -17.65
N SER A 381 2.38 3.08 -18.27
CA SER A 381 1.47 4.13 -17.80
C SER A 381 0.24 4.20 -18.70
N VAL A 382 -0.91 4.54 -18.13
CA VAL A 382 -2.18 4.67 -18.88
C VAL A 382 -2.35 6.12 -19.33
N ASP A 383 -2.65 6.29 -20.62
CA ASP A 383 -2.78 7.60 -21.26
C ASP A 383 -4.25 8.01 -21.38
N SER A 384 -5.07 7.10 -21.93
CA SER A 384 -6.47 7.38 -22.26
C SER A 384 -7.31 6.11 -22.38
N TRP A 385 -8.63 6.26 -22.29
CA TRP A 385 -9.56 5.17 -22.59
C TRP A 385 -10.77 5.70 -23.35
N GLU A 386 -10.75 5.47 -24.67
CA GLU A 386 -11.82 5.89 -25.56
C GLU A 386 -13.09 5.04 -25.44
N PRO A 387 -14.29 5.62 -25.62
CA PRO A 387 -15.56 4.89 -25.61
C PRO A 387 -15.68 3.79 -26.69
N THR A 388 -14.90 3.90 -27.77
CA THR A 388 -14.90 2.92 -28.87
C THR A 388 -13.90 1.78 -28.67
N SER A 389 -12.98 1.90 -27.70
CA SER A 389 -11.91 0.93 -27.49
C SER A 389 -12.19 0.02 -26.30
N ARG A 390 -12.11 -1.30 -26.50
CA ARG A 390 -12.26 -2.30 -25.43
C ARG A 390 -11.18 -2.22 -24.36
N TYR A 391 -10.01 -1.69 -24.70
CA TYR A 391 -8.83 -1.59 -23.82
C TYR A 391 -8.37 -0.14 -23.70
N PRO A 392 -7.87 0.29 -22.53
CA PRO A 392 -7.17 1.57 -22.40
C PRO A 392 -5.89 1.58 -23.24
N ASN A 393 -5.50 2.77 -23.69
CA ASN A 393 -4.22 3.03 -24.32
C ASN A 393 -3.20 3.43 -23.25
N GLY A 394 -1.96 2.98 -23.42
CA GLY A 394 -0.85 3.37 -22.57
C GLY A 394 0.47 3.29 -23.32
N HIS A 395 1.53 3.72 -22.64
CA HIS A 395 2.89 3.73 -23.16
C HIS A 395 3.86 3.00 -22.22
N TYR A 396 4.96 2.53 -22.79
CA TYR A 396 6.04 1.89 -22.04
C TYR A 396 6.80 2.94 -21.21
N VAL A 397 7.19 2.60 -19.99
CA VAL A 397 7.97 3.49 -19.11
C VAL A 397 9.38 2.97 -18.90
N ARG A 398 9.52 1.70 -18.51
CA ARG A 398 10.84 1.07 -18.32
C ARG A 398 10.74 -0.43 -18.22
N THR A 399 11.86 -1.09 -18.44
CA THR A 399 12.06 -2.51 -18.17
C THR A 399 12.48 -2.68 -16.71
N ILE A 400 11.88 -3.66 -16.03
CA ILE A 400 12.23 -4.02 -14.65
C ILE A 400 13.29 -5.12 -14.67
N GLY A 401 13.06 -6.19 -15.44
CA GLY A 401 14.01 -7.31 -15.57
C GLY A 401 13.40 -8.52 -16.27
N GLU A 402 14.07 -9.66 -16.20
CA GLU A 402 13.62 -10.92 -16.84
C GLU A 402 12.48 -11.57 -16.06
N ILE A 403 11.52 -12.15 -16.77
CA ILE A 403 10.39 -12.85 -16.14
C ILE A 403 10.90 -14.09 -15.40
N GLY A 404 10.46 -14.25 -14.15
CA GLY A 404 10.85 -15.39 -13.31
C GLY A 404 12.20 -15.23 -12.60
N ASP A 405 12.96 -14.17 -12.87
CA ASP A 405 14.09 -13.77 -12.01
C ASP A 405 13.57 -13.27 -10.66
N ARG A 406 14.19 -13.75 -9.56
CA ARG A 406 13.72 -13.47 -8.20
C ARG A 406 13.80 -11.98 -7.88
N ALA A 407 14.91 -11.33 -8.21
CA ALA A 407 15.10 -9.91 -7.95
C ALA A 407 14.06 -9.07 -8.71
N THR A 408 13.80 -9.44 -9.96
CA THR A 408 12.79 -8.81 -10.81
C THR A 408 11.38 -8.94 -10.23
N GLU A 409 10.94 -10.14 -9.85
CA GLU A 409 9.61 -10.34 -9.27
C GLU A 409 9.47 -9.66 -7.89
N SER A 410 10.55 -9.62 -7.10
CA SER A 410 10.63 -8.85 -5.86
C SER A 410 10.54 -7.34 -6.08
N ASP A 411 11.07 -6.80 -7.17
CA ASP A 411 10.90 -5.38 -7.49
C ASP A 411 9.49 -5.08 -8.04
N VAL A 412 8.90 -5.98 -8.82
CA VAL A 412 7.50 -5.87 -9.28
C VAL A 412 6.53 -5.78 -8.10
N LEU A 413 6.63 -6.68 -7.12
CA LEU A 413 5.72 -6.64 -5.96
C LEU A 413 5.90 -5.38 -5.11
N LEU A 414 7.10 -4.81 -5.04
CA LEU A 414 7.33 -3.55 -4.33
C LEU A 414 6.71 -2.36 -5.04
N LEU A 415 6.87 -2.28 -6.36
CA LEU A 415 6.30 -1.21 -7.17
C LEU A 415 4.77 -1.26 -7.21
N GLU A 416 4.19 -2.45 -7.34
CA GLU A 416 2.73 -2.63 -7.32
C GLU A 416 2.08 -2.25 -5.98
N ASN A 417 2.84 -2.38 -4.88
CA ASN A 417 2.40 -1.98 -3.55
C ASN A 417 2.93 -0.58 -3.16
N ASP A 418 3.43 0.23 -4.10
CA ASP A 418 3.95 1.58 -3.82
C ASP A 418 4.94 1.61 -2.63
N ILE A 419 5.88 0.67 -2.60
CA ILE A 419 6.93 0.60 -1.59
C ILE A 419 8.19 1.27 -2.15
N ASN A 420 8.62 2.36 -1.49
CA ASN A 420 9.86 3.03 -1.84
C ASN A 420 11.07 2.21 -1.36
N SER A 421 11.69 1.47 -2.27
CA SER A 421 12.93 0.70 -2.04
C SER A 421 14.21 1.45 -2.41
N ARG A 422 14.12 2.72 -2.81
CA ARG A 422 15.28 3.50 -3.24
C ARG A 422 16.22 3.77 -2.06
N PRO A 423 17.54 3.89 -2.32
CA PRO A 423 18.49 4.36 -1.33
C PRO A 423 18.09 5.74 -0.77
N PHE A 424 18.46 5.99 0.48
CA PHE A 424 18.30 7.31 1.10
C PHE A 424 19.15 8.35 0.38
N SER A 425 18.60 9.55 0.17
CA SER A 425 19.31 10.65 -0.50
C SER A 425 20.43 11.21 0.38
N GLU A 426 21.39 11.91 -0.24
CA GLU A 426 22.46 12.60 0.49
C GLU A 426 21.92 13.61 1.50
N ALA A 427 20.83 14.30 1.17
CA ALA A 427 20.17 15.24 2.09
C ALA A 427 19.61 14.54 3.33
N VAL A 428 19.08 13.32 3.20
CA VAL A 428 18.63 12.50 4.33
C VAL A 428 19.82 12.01 5.16
N LEU A 429 20.88 11.54 4.50
CA LEU A 429 22.09 11.06 5.17
C LEU A 429 22.84 12.19 5.91
N ALA A 430 22.79 13.42 5.40
CA ALA A 430 23.35 14.60 6.06
C ALA A 430 22.65 14.97 7.38
N CYS A 431 21.44 14.46 7.64
CA CYS A 431 20.77 14.61 8.93
C CYS A 431 21.28 13.64 10.01
N LEU A 432 22.11 12.66 9.65
CA LEU A 432 22.64 11.71 10.61
C LEU A 432 23.66 12.37 11.54
N PRO A 433 23.73 11.96 12.82
CA PRO A 433 24.80 12.41 13.69
C PRO A 433 26.17 11.87 13.18
N PRO A 434 27.29 12.49 13.59
CA PRO A 434 28.62 11.99 13.26
C PRO A 434 28.80 10.52 13.67
N LEU A 435 29.34 9.71 12.75
CA LEU A 435 29.62 8.29 12.98
C LEU A 435 31.12 8.07 13.24
N PRO A 436 31.51 7.17 14.17
CA PRO A 436 30.63 6.41 15.07
C PRO A 436 30.03 7.31 16.16
N TRP A 437 28.77 7.04 16.53
CA TRP A 437 28.09 7.77 17.59
C TRP A 437 28.32 7.09 18.94
N SER A 438 28.54 7.90 19.99
CA SER A 438 28.61 7.44 21.37
C SER A 438 27.88 8.41 22.28
N PHE A 439 27.40 7.92 23.43
CA PHE A 439 26.86 8.79 24.47
C PHE A 439 27.93 9.79 24.92
N SER A 440 27.58 11.07 24.95
CA SER A 440 28.53 12.16 25.19
C SER A 440 28.37 12.77 26.57
N GLU A 441 29.41 13.43 27.08
CA GLU A 441 29.36 14.23 28.31
C GLU A 441 28.26 15.32 28.26
N GLN A 442 27.99 15.89 27.07
CA GLN A 442 26.92 16.87 26.90
C GLN A 442 25.52 16.26 27.09
N GLU A 443 25.31 15.03 26.60
CA GLU A 443 24.09 14.27 26.85
C GLU A 443 23.99 13.83 28.32
N HIS A 444 25.12 13.56 28.98
CA HIS A 444 25.16 13.25 30.40
C HIS A 444 24.71 14.43 31.28
N LEU A 445 25.08 15.66 30.89
CA LEU A 445 24.69 16.89 31.58
C LEU A 445 23.24 17.33 31.29
N ASN A 446 22.51 16.59 30.45
CA ASN A 446 21.12 16.91 30.14
C ASN A 446 20.18 16.52 31.29
N ASN A 447 19.83 17.51 32.11
CA ASN A 447 18.92 17.35 33.26
C ASN A 447 17.49 16.92 32.89
N GLN A 448 17.12 16.88 31.60
CA GLN A 448 15.82 16.39 31.14
C GLN A 448 15.78 14.86 30.96
N ARG A 449 16.93 14.17 31.04
CA ARG A 449 17.03 12.71 30.92
C ARG A 449 17.33 12.08 32.27
N GLN A 450 16.58 11.05 32.63
CA GLN A 450 16.85 10.25 33.81
C GLN A 450 17.92 9.19 33.53
N ASP A 451 18.94 9.11 34.37
CA ASP A 451 19.93 8.03 34.31
C ASP A 451 19.37 6.74 34.92
N LEU A 452 19.17 5.72 34.09
CA LEU A 452 18.68 4.40 34.48
C LEU A 452 19.72 3.30 34.18
N ARG A 453 20.98 3.65 33.92
CA ARG A 453 22.05 2.68 33.59
C ARG A 453 22.36 1.70 34.72
N HIS A 454 21.98 2.05 35.95
CA HIS A 454 22.14 1.20 37.12
C HIS A 454 21.05 0.12 37.25
N ILE A 455 19.97 0.21 36.47
CA ILE A 455 18.87 -0.75 36.45
C ILE A 455 19.21 -1.91 35.52
N ARG A 456 18.82 -3.13 35.90
CA ARG A 456 18.98 -4.34 35.07
C ARG A 456 17.94 -4.37 33.95
N VAL A 457 18.26 -3.68 32.86
CA VAL A 457 17.43 -3.64 31.64
C VAL A 457 17.88 -4.75 30.68
N PHE A 458 16.94 -5.42 30.00
CA PHE A 458 17.23 -6.46 29.00
C PHE A 458 16.23 -6.41 27.84
N SER A 459 16.58 -6.98 26.67
CA SER A 459 15.65 -7.11 25.53
C SER A 459 15.36 -8.57 25.19
N VAL A 460 14.17 -8.82 24.60
CA VAL A 460 13.74 -10.15 24.15
C VAL A 460 13.11 -10.04 22.76
N ASP A 461 13.81 -10.53 21.76
CA ASP A 461 13.54 -10.26 20.34
C ASP A 461 13.49 -11.54 19.49
N PRO A 462 13.03 -11.47 18.22
CA PRO A 462 13.26 -12.54 17.26
C PRO A 462 14.75 -12.82 17.04
N LEU A 463 15.09 -14.08 16.75
CA LEU A 463 16.46 -14.47 16.41
C LEU A 463 16.97 -13.66 15.20
N GLY A 464 18.13 -13.03 15.34
CA GLY A 464 18.75 -12.20 14.29
C GLY A 464 18.24 -10.75 14.22
N CYS A 465 17.38 -10.31 15.17
CA CYS A 465 16.96 -8.92 15.28
C CYS A 465 18.16 -7.98 15.48
N ARG A 466 18.21 -6.89 14.71
CA ARG A 466 19.24 -5.85 14.81
C ARG A 466 18.66 -4.47 15.17
N ASP A 467 17.36 -4.31 14.97
CA ASP A 467 16.56 -3.11 15.18
C ASP A 467 15.75 -3.23 16.47
N ILE A 468 16.45 -3.45 17.59
CA ILE A 468 15.84 -3.60 18.92
C ILE A 468 15.21 -2.28 19.36
N ASP A 469 13.88 -2.20 19.29
CA ASP A 469 13.07 -1.04 19.67
C ASP A 469 12.82 -0.98 21.19
N ASP A 470 12.62 -2.13 21.83
CA ASP A 470 12.16 -2.22 23.21
C ASP A 470 13.13 -2.98 24.12
N ALA A 471 13.16 -2.54 25.37
CA ALA A 471 13.85 -3.20 26.46
C ALA A 471 13.01 -3.10 27.74
N LEU A 472 13.26 -4.00 28.67
CA LEU A 472 12.37 -4.30 29.79
C LEU A 472 13.17 -4.36 31.09
N HIS A 473 12.54 -4.03 32.21
CA HIS A 473 13.03 -4.40 33.53
C HIS A 473 11.87 -4.70 34.48
N CYS A 474 12.15 -5.47 35.53
CA CYS A 474 11.24 -5.70 36.64
C CYS A 474 12.03 -5.87 37.94
N THR A 475 11.79 -4.99 38.92
CA THR A 475 12.46 -5.01 40.22
C THR A 475 11.42 -5.16 41.32
N LEU A 476 11.57 -6.18 42.17
CA LEU A 476 10.77 -6.31 43.39
C LEU A 476 11.23 -5.26 44.41
N LEU A 477 10.29 -4.44 44.87
CA LEU A 477 10.50 -3.38 45.85
C LEU A 477 10.40 -3.93 47.29
N PRO A 478 10.98 -3.24 48.29
CA PRO A 478 10.99 -3.70 49.69
C PRO A 478 9.60 -3.86 50.32
N ASP A 479 8.60 -3.14 49.79
CA ASP A 479 7.21 -3.14 50.24
C ASP A 479 6.36 -4.24 49.57
N GLY A 480 6.94 -5.03 48.67
CA GLY A 480 6.27 -6.12 47.96
C GLY A 480 5.68 -5.74 46.61
N HIS A 481 5.74 -4.46 46.21
CA HIS A 481 5.36 -4.02 44.88
C HIS A 481 6.47 -4.33 43.86
N TYR A 482 6.15 -4.20 42.57
CA TYR A 482 7.09 -4.34 41.47
C TYR A 482 7.23 -2.99 40.76
N GLU A 483 8.47 -2.51 40.63
CA GLU A 483 8.79 -1.48 39.62
C GLU A 483 9.02 -2.19 38.29
N VAL A 484 8.19 -1.89 37.30
CA VAL A 484 8.29 -2.48 35.96
C VAL A 484 8.49 -1.37 34.95
N GLY A 485 9.47 -1.51 34.05
CA GLY A 485 9.72 -0.53 33.00
C GLY A 485 9.73 -1.12 31.61
N VAL A 486 9.13 -0.39 30.69
CA VAL A 486 9.28 -0.54 29.24
C VAL A 486 10.09 0.65 28.74
N HIS A 487 11.24 0.38 28.16
CA HIS A 487 12.18 1.37 27.62
C HIS A 487 12.17 1.26 26.11
N ILE A 488 11.75 2.33 25.42
CA ILE A 488 11.65 2.34 23.96
C ILE A 488 12.75 3.22 23.37
N ALA A 489 13.35 2.82 22.26
CA ALA A 489 14.36 3.57 21.53
C ALA A 489 13.94 5.04 21.32
N ASP A 490 14.80 6.00 21.69
CA ASP A 490 14.52 7.43 21.54
C ASP A 490 14.86 7.95 20.13
N VAL A 491 14.10 7.51 19.14
CA VAL A 491 14.28 7.93 17.73
C VAL A 491 14.05 9.43 17.56
N THR A 492 13.15 10.03 18.35
CA THR A 492 12.83 11.47 18.25
C THR A 492 13.98 12.40 18.63
N ASN A 493 15.03 11.89 19.30
CA ASN A 493 16.25 12.65 19.54
C ASN A 493 17.03 12.89 18.24
N PHE A 494 16.97 11.95 17.29
CA PHE A 494 17.75 11.98 16.05
C PHE A 494 16.91 12.38 14.83
N VAL A 495 15.62 12.06 14.83
CA VAL A 495 14.69 12.40 13.75
C VAL A 495 13.94 13.69 14.12
N LEU A 496 14.53 14.84 13.77
CA LEU A 496 13.96 16.15 14.08
C LEU A 496 12.85 16.54 13.09
N PRO A 497 11.76 17.20 13.55
CA PRO A 497 10.63 17.56 12.70
C PRO A 497 11.01 18.45 11.50
N ASN A 498 10.39 18.21 10.34
CA ASN A 498 10.54 19.01 9.11
C ASN A 498 11.95 19.03 8.51
N LEU A 499 12.84 18.12 8.89
CA LEU A 499 14.09 17.86 8.18
C LEU A 499 13.90 16.78 7.11
N PRO A 500 14.79 16.69 6.09
CA PRO A 500 14.69 15.68 5.04
C PRO A 500 14.51 14.24 5.56
N LEU A 501 15.19 13.87 6.65
CA LEU A 501 15.05 12.55 7.29
C LEU A 501 13.64 12.30 7.85
N ASP A 502 13.00 13.31 8.43
CA ASP A 502 11.62 13.23 8.94
C ASP A 502 10.60 13.15 7.80
N GLU A 503 10.80 13.91 6.73
CA GLU A 503 9.96 13.86 5.54
C GLU A 503 10.04 12.49 4.86
N GLU A 504 11.23 11.92 4.71
CA GLU A 504 11.43 10.57 4.16
C GLU A 504 10.78 9.51 5.05
N ALA A 505 10.96 9.60 6.38
CA ALA A 505 10.33 8.68 7.33
C ALA A 505 8.79 8.76 7.28
N SER A 506 8.25 9.98 7.18
CA SER A 506 6.81 10.22 7.01
C SER A 506 6.28 9.68 5.68
N GLN A 507 7.06 9.79 4.60
CA GLN A 507 6.69 9.27 3.29
C GLN A 507 6.68 7.74 3.28
N ARG A 508 7.70 7.10 3.87
CA ARG A 508 7.77 5.63 3.99
C ARG A 508 6.71 5.07 4.95
N GLY A 509 6.47 5.75 6.07
CA GLY A 509 5.45 5.44 7.07
C GLY A 509 5.75 4.22 7.96
N THR A 510 6.25 3.13 7.38
CA THR A 510 6.62 1.90 8.09
C THR A 510 7.76 1.17 7.37
N SER A 511 8.58 0.41 8.10
CA SER A 511 9.49 -0.57 7.51
C SER A 511 8.68 -1.73 6.91
N VAL A 512 9.15 -2.29 5.79
CA VAL A 512 8.50 -3.40 5.08
C VAL A 512 9.35 -4.66 5.21
N TYR A 513 8.73 -5.75 5.67
CA TYR A 513 9.39 -7.04 5.84
C TYR A 513 8.96 -7.96 4.70
N LEU A 514 9.93 -8.37 3.88
CA LEU A 514 9.79 -9.40 2.86
C LEU A 514 10.47 -10.68 3.36
N VAL A 515 10.30 -11.78 2.63
CA VAL A 515 10.95 -13.06 2.97
C VAL A 515 12.48 -12.92 2.94
N GLU A 516 13.04 -12.34 1.88
CA GLU A 516 14.49 -12.25 1.66
C GLU A 516 15.17 -11.00 2.25
N ARG A 517 14.42 -9.90 2.44
CA ARG A 517 14.98 -8.61 2.86
C ARG A 517 14.01 -7.73 3.63
N ARG A 518 14.56 -6.78 4.37
CA ARG A 518 13.83 -5.70 5.04
C ARG A 518 14.11 -4.37 4.32
N ILE A 519 13.06 -3.59 4.10
CA ILE A 519 13.18 -2.21 3.60
C ILE A 519 12.95 -1.27 4.78
N ASP A 520 13.99 -0.55 5.16
CA ASP A 520 13.98 0.30 6.34
C ASP A 520 13.22 1.61 6.12
N MET A 521 12.48 2.03 7.14
CA MET A 521 11.92 3.38 7.25
C MET A 521 13.01 4.44 7.48
N LEU A 522 14.04 4.10 8.27
CA LEU A 522 15.14 4.98 8.64
C LEU A 522 16.48 4.42 8.13
N PRO A 523 17.51 5.26 7.92
CA PRO A 523 18.84 4.78 7.51
C PRO A 523 19.44 3.77 8.50
N LYS A 524 20.18 2.78 7.96
CA LYS A 524 20.83 1.70 8.73
C LYS A 524 21.64 2.16 9.95
N PRO A 525 22.42 3.27 9.91
CA PRO A 525 23.11 3.75 11.10
C PRO A 525 22.17 4.06 12.28
N LEU A 526 20.95 4.53 12.03
CA LEU A 526 19.95 4.74 13.08
C LEU A 526 19.31 3.43 13.52
N THR A 527 18.96 2.56 12.57
CA THR A 527 18.17 1.35 12.88
C THR A 527 19.00 0.24 13.51
N GLU A 528 20.23 -0.02 13.06
CA GLU A 528 21.07 -1.15 13.50
C GLU A 528 22.10 -0.79 14.58
N ASP A 529 22.26 0.50 14.90
CA ASP A 529 23.29 0.96 15.84
C ASP A 529 22.80 2.03 16.83
N ILE A 530 22.51 3.24 16.36
CA ILE A 530 22.34 4.43 17.22
C ILE A 530 21.08 4.31 18.10
N CYS A 531 19.95 3.97 17.50
CA CYS A 531 18.67 3.86 18.21
C CYS A 531 18.45 2.47 18.81
N SER A 532 19.05 1.43 18.22
CA SER A 532 18.88 0.05 18.70
C SER A 532 19.40 -0.11 20.13
N LEU A 533 18.57 -0.67 21.01
CA LEU A 533 18.84 -0.88 22.43
C LEU A 533 19.74 -2.10 22.69
N ARG A 534 20.90 -2.14 22.02
CA ARG A 534 21.86 -3.26 22.08
C ARG A 534 22.41 -3.47 23.49
N ALA A 535 22.83 -4.70 23.77
CA ALA A 535 23.47 -5.06 25.03
C ALA A 535 24.83 -4.36 25.22
N ASP A 536 25.16 -4.08 26.47
CA ASP A 536 26.43 -3.54 26.97
C ASP A 536 26.84 -2.16 26.42
N VAL A 537 25.92 -1.44 25.77
CA VAL A 537 26.14 -0.08 25.27
C VAL A 537 25.09 0.90 25.80
N GLU A 538 25.50 2.15 25.99
CA GLU A 538 24.61 3.21 26.47
C GLU A 538 23.73 3.69 25.33
N ARG A 539 22.41 3.76 25.58
CA ARG A 539 21.41 4.14 24.59
C ARG A 539 20.36 5.08 25.17
N LEU A 540 19.90 6.01 24.34
CA LEU A 540 18.82 6.91 24.68
C LEU A 540 17.48 6.19 24.54
N ALA A 541 16.62 6.34 25.54
CA ALA A 541 15.31 5.72 25.55
C ALA A 541 14.21 6.69 26.01
N PHE A 542 12.96 6.36 25.68
CA PHE A 542 11.75 6.90 26.27
C PHE A 542 11.13 5.80 27.13
N SER A 543 11.15 5.99 28.45
CA SER A 543 10.71 4.99 29.42
C SER A 543 9.29 5.25 29.91
N CYS A 544 8.49 4.20 29.92
CA CYS A 544 7.24 4.09 30.66
C CYS A 544 7.48 3.16 31.84
N ILE A 545 7.31 3.65 33.07
CA ILE A 545 7.65 2.92 34.29
C ILE A 545 6.44 2.92 35.20
N TRP A 546 6.09 1.73 35.70
CA TRP A 546 4.96 1.49 36.57
C TRP A 546 5.40 1.00 37.93
N VAL A 547 4.58 1.31 38.93
CA VAL A 547 4.54 0.54 40.18
C VAL A 547 3.30 -0.34 40.11
N MET A 548 3.52 -1.65 40.23
CA MET A 548 2.48 -2.68 40.16
C MET A 548 2.43 -3.52 41.43
N ASN A 549 1.25 -3.91 41.87
CA ASN A 549 1.09 -4.89 42.96
C ASN A 549 1.29 -6.34 42.46
N SER A 550 1.21 -7.32 43.38
CA SER A 550 1.38 -8.75 43.05
C SER A 550 0.30 -9.30 42.13
N GLU A 551 -0.82 -8.60 42.01
CA GLU A 551 -1.95 -8.88 41.14
C GLU A 551 -1.81 -8.16 39.78
N ALA A 552 -0.66 -7.56 39.48
CA ALA A 552 -0.41 -6.84 38.23
C ALA A 552 -1.42 -5.70 37.98
N GLU A 553 -1.89 -5.03 39.03
CA GLU A 553 -2.63 -3.77 38.92
C GLU A 553 -1.64 -2.61 38.91
N ILE A 554 -1.86 -1.66 38.01
CA ILE A 554 -1.02 -0.47 37.87
C ILE A 554 -1.50 0.56 38.88
N GLU A 555 -0.69 0.84 39.90
CA GLU A 555 -1.01 1.85 40.93
C GLU A 555 -0.55 3.24 40.52
N SER A 556 0.58 3.31 39.82
CA SER A 556 1.10 4.56 39.27
C SER A 556 1.89 4.31 37.99
N VAL A 557 1.93 5.34 37.14
CA VAL A 557 2.72 5.36 35.90
C VAL A 557 3.51 6.66 35.83
N ARG A 558 4.77 6.56 35.41
CA ARG A 558 5.63 7.71 35.10
C ARG A 558 6.24 7.55 33.71
N PHE A 559 6.36 8.67 33.00
CA PHE A 559 6.98 8.73 31.69
C PHE A 559 8.20 9.64 31.76
N THR A 560 9.31 9.23 31.16
CA THR A 560 10.53 10.04 31.16
C THR A 560 11.43 9.69 29.99
N LYS A 561 12.17 10.68 29.48
CA LYS A 561 13.34 10.42 28.64
C LYS A 561 14.45 9.89 29.54
N SER A 562 15.20 8.90 29.08
CA SER A 562 16.20 8.24 29.89
C SER A 562 17.44 7.82 29.11
N VAL A 563 18.46 7.42 29.86
CA VAL A 563 19.64 6.72 29.36
C VAL A 563 19.67 5.35 30.03
N ILE A 564 19.76 4.30 29.23
CA ILE A 564 19.83 2.91 29.69
C ILE A 564 21.11 2.25 29.20
N LYS A 565 21.47 1.14 29.84
CA LYS A 565 22.48 0.21 29.37
C LYS A 565 21.92 -1.20 29.52
N SER A 566 21.47 -1.79 28.41
CA SER A 566 20.91 -3.15 28.44
C SER A 566 22.01 -4.14 28.85
N CYS A 567 21.74 -5.00 29.83
CA CYS A 567 22.69 -6.02 30.29
C CYS A 567 22.60 -7.34 29.50
N ALA A 568 21.54 -7.52 28.69
CA ALA A 568 21.36 -8.69 27.86
C ALA A 568 20.41 -8.42 26.68
N ALA A 569 20.71 -9.00 25.53
CA ALA A 569 19.80 -9.10 24.39
C ALA A 569 19.59 -10.59 24.10
N MET A 570 18.35 -11.07 24.26
CA MET A 570 18.02 -12.49 24.15
C MET A 570 17.03 -12.73 23.02
N SER A 571 17.12 -13.88 22.37
CA SER A 571 16.04 -14.37 21.54
C SER A 571 14.87 -14.88 22.39
N TYR A 572 13.66 -14.94 21.82
CA TYR A 572 12.51 -15.57 22.49
C TYR A 572 12.78 -17.00 22.96
N LEU A 573 13.57 -17.76 22.21
CA LEU A 573 13.94 -19.13 22.60
C LEU A 573 14.85 -19.13 23.82
N GLU A 574 15.90 -18.29 23.82
CA GLU A 574 16.82 -18.18 24.95
C GLU A 574 16.12 -17.68 26.22
N ALA A 575 15.25 -16.68 26.10
CA ALA A 575 14.45 -16.18 27.22
C ALA A 575 13.52 -17.28 27.76
N GLN A 576 12.87 -18.05 26.90
CA GLN A 576 12.02 -19.17 27.30
C GLN A 576 12.82 -20.25 28.04
N THR A 577 13.92 -20.72 27.44
CA THR A 577 14.79 -21.72 28.06
C THR A 577 15.33 -21.25 29.41
N ARG A 578 15.67 -19.97 29.53
CA ARG A 578 16.14 -19.36 30.79
C ARG A 578 15.04 -19.33 31.86
N MET A 579 13.81 -18.96 31.49
CA MET A 579 12.68 -18.95 32.43
C MET A 579 12.38 -20.36 32.94
N ASP A 580 12.44 -21.36 32.06
CA ASP A 580 12.07 -22.75 32.36
C ASP A 580 13.15 -23.51 33.16
N ASP A 581 14.43 -23.07 33.12
CA ASP A 581 15.52 -23.72 33.87
C ASP A 581 15.53 -23.32 35.35
N SER A 582 14.91 -24.14 36.20
CA SER A 582 14.81 -23.93 37.65
C SER A 582 16.15 -23.79 38.38
N ARG A 583 17.29 -24.17 37.76
CA ARG A 583 18.63 -24.05 38.33
C ARG A 583 19.18 -22.62 38.24
N LEU A 584 18.68 -21.81 37.30
CA LEU A 584 19.10 -20.41 37.14
C LEU A 584 18.33 -19.52 38.13
N THR A 585 19.07 -18.81 38.98
CA THR A 585 18.51 -17.96 40.06
C THR A 585 19.18 -16.59 40.14
N ASP A 586 19.93 -16.19 39.10
CA ASP A 586 20.51 -14.86 39.00
C ASP A 586 19.42 -13.77 38.87
N GLY A 587 19.81 -12.51 39.07
CA GLY A 587 18.89 -11.37 39.06
C GLY A 587 18.09 -11.27 37.76
N LEU A 588 18.73 -11.41 36.59
CA LEU A 588 18.05 -11.33 35.30
C LEU A 588 16.99 -12.43 35.14
N THR A 589 17.31 -13.67 35.53
CA THR A 589 16.34 -14.78 35.51
C THR A 589 15.16 -14.53 36.45
N THR A 590 15.43 -13.96 37.63
CA THR A 590 14.38 -13.61 38.60
C THR A 590 13.46 -12.52 38.05
N ASP A 591 14.03 -11.47 37.47
CA ASP A 591 13.28 -10.35 36.87
C ASP A 591 12.40 -10.85 35.70
N LEU A 592 12.94 -11.72 34.82
CA LEU A 592 12.19 -12.38 33.75
C LEU A 592 11.00 -13.21 34.26
N ARG A 593 11.21 -14.02 35.31
CA ARG A 593 10.14 -14.85 35.90
C ARG A 593 9.06 -13.99 36.54
N ASN A 594 9.44 -12.91 37.22
CA ASN A 594 8.50 -11.96 37.80
C ASN A 594 7.65 -11.28 36.71
N MET A 595 8.29 -10.82 35.62
CA MET A 595 7.57 -10.28 34.46
C MET A 595 6.59 -11.29 33.88
N ASN A 596 7.03 -12.53 33.66
CA ASN A 596 6.16 -13.58 33.11
C ASN A 596 4.95 -13.87 34.02
N ARG A 597 5.15 -13.88 35.34
CA ARG A 597 4.07 -14.03 36.31
C ARG A 597 3.04 -12.90 36.19
N LEU A 598 3.49 -11.65 36.16
CA LEU A 598 2.60 -10.49 36.03
C LEU A 598 1.87 -10.50 34.68
N ALA A 599 2.58 -10.80 33.58
CA ALA A 599 2.00 -10.90 32.24
C ALA A 599 0.88 -11.94 32.15
N LYS A 600 1.03 -13.10 32.80
CA LYS A 600 -0.05 -14.11 32.86
C LYS A 600 -1.33 -13.56 33.51
N ILE A 601 -1.19 -12.79 34.59
CA ILE A 601 -2.33 -12.18 35.28
C ILE A 601 -2.99 -11.11 34.39
N MET A 602 -2.18 -10.25 33.78
CA MET A 602 -2.65 -9.22 32.84
C MET A 602 -3.41 -9.83 31.65
N ARG A 603 -2.85 -10.89 31.06
CA ARG A 603 -3.44 -11.62 29.93
C ARG A 603 -4.78 -12.24 30.28
N LEU A 604 -4.86 -12.93 31.43
CA LEU A 604 -6.13 -13.50 31.90
C LEU A 604 -7.20 -12.42 32.06
N ARG A 605 -6.86 -11.30 32.71
CA ARG A 605 -7.77 -10.17 32.91
C ARG A 605 -8.20 -9.53 31.58
N ARG A 606 -7.31 -9.49 30.58
CA ARG A 606 -7.60 -9.00 29.22
C ARG A 606 -8.56 -9.93 28.47
N ILE A 607 -8.37 -11.25 28.59
CA ILE A 607 -9.29 -12.26 28.04
C ILE A 607 -10.66 -12.18 28.73
N GLU A 608 -10.71 -12.02 30.06
CA GLU A 608 -11.96 -11.83 30.82
C GLU A 608 -12.74 -10.59 30.39
N ARG A 609 -12.05 -9.52 29.95
CA ARG A 609 -12.68 -8.31 29.36
C ARG A 609 -13.18 -8.52 27.93
N GLY A 610 -12.82 -9.63 27.27
CA GLY A 610 -13.28 -9.99 25.94
C GLY A 610 -12.26 -9.77 24.82
N ALA A 611 -10.96 -9.79 25.13
CA ALA A 611 -9.94 -9.78 24.10
C ALA A 611 -9.96 -11.08 23.29
N LEU A 612 -9.84 -10.97 21.98
CA LEU A 612 -9.92 -12.10 21.08
C LEU A 612 -8.55 -12.75 20.93
N THR A 613 -8.45 -14.04 21.29
CA THR A 613 -7.28 -14.86 20.94
C THR A 613 -7.49 -15.42 19.54
N LEU A 614 -7.07 -14.67 18.52
CA LEU A 614 -7.17 -15.07 17.13
C LEU A 614 -5.92 -15.82 16.66
N ALA A 615 -6.08 -16.68 15.65
CA ALA A 615 -4.98 -17.45 15.09
C ALA A 615 -4.63 -16.91 13.70
N SER A 616 -3.36 -16.55 13.50
CA SER A 616 -2.85 -16.17 12.18
C SER A 616 -2.46 -17.41 11.37
N PRO A 617 -2.76 -17.44 10.05
CA PRO A 617 -2.28 -18.47 9.12
C PRO A 617 -0.81 -18.25 8.69
N GLU A 618 -0.10 -17.28 9.26
CA GLU A 618 1.26 -16.90 8.86
C GLU A 618 2.27 -18.05 8.94
N VAL A 619 3.08 -18.15 7.88
CA VAL A 619 4.21 -19.08 7.76
C VAL A 619 5.53 -18.34 7.69
N LYS A 620 6.59 -18.99 8.14
CA LYS A 620 7.96 -18.50 8.08
C LYS A 620 8.79 -19.43 7.20
N PHE A 621 9.56 -18.84 6.30
CA PHE A 621 10.52 -19.54 5.47
C PHE A 621 11.88 -19.66 6.18
N GLU A 622 12.50 -20.83 6.08
CA GLU A 622 13.93 -20.99 6.27
C GLU A 622 14.61 -20.81 4.92
N ILE A 623 15.57 -19.90 4.83
CA ILE A 623 16.22 -19.53 3.57
C ILE A 623 17.67 -20.00 3.61
N ASP A 624 18.13 -20.57 2.51
CA ASP A 624 19.53 -20.94 2.31
C ASP A 624 20.42 -19.69 2.26
N THR A 625 21.50 -19.67 3.02
CA THR A 625 22.35 -18.47 3.13
C THR A 625 23.18 -18.17 1.89
N GLU A 626 23.40 -19.15 0.99
CA GLU A 626 24.22 -18.97 -0.21
C GLU A 626 23.37 -18.74 -1.46
N THR A 627 22.32 -19.54 -1.66
CA THR A 627 21.44 -19.49 -2.83
C THR A 627 20.25 -18.55 -2.63
N HIS A 628 19.92 -18.22 -1.38
CA HIS A 628 18.70 -17.51 -0.98
C HIS A 628 17.40 -18.20 -1.41
N ASP A 629 17.45 -19.49 -1.74
CA ASP A 629 16.26 -20.29 -2.02
C ASP A 629 15.60 -20.75 -0.70
N PRO A 630 14.26 -20.87 -0.65
CA PRO A 630 13.57 -21.39 0.51
C PRO A 630 13.87 -22.88 0.72
N LEU A 631 14.47 -23.22 1.86
CA LEU A 631 14.78 -24.59 2.29
C LEU A 631 13.57 -25.28 2.91
N ASP A 632 12.86 -24.60 3.81
CA ASP A 632 11.70 -25.14 4.51
C ASP A 632 10.65 -24.05 4.79
N VAL A 633 9.42 -24.46 5.05
CA VAL A 633 8.28 -23.60 5.39
C VAL A 633 7.54 -24.19 6.58
N GLY A 634 7.40 -23.39 7.64
CA GLY A 634 6.70 -23.82 8.84
C GLY A 634 5.85 -22.72 9.47
N MET A 635 4.86 -23.12 10.25
CA MET A 635 4.08 -22.18 11.05
C MET A 635 4.95 -21.58 12.18
N TYR A 636 4.83 -20.28 12.39
CA TYR A 636 5.47 -19.62 13.52
C TYR A 636 4.85 -20.10 14.85
N GLN A 637 5.69 -20.60 15.77
CA GLN A 637 5.25 -21.03 17.10
C GLN A 637 5.37 -19.87 18.10
N VAL A 638 4.23 -19.42 18.62
CA VAL A 638 4.17 -18.43 19.71
C VAL A 638 4.52 -19.12 21.03
N ARG A 639 5.48 -18.56 21.77
CA ARG A 639 5.93 -19.05 23.08
C ARG A 639 5.42 -18.14 24.20
N GLU A 640 5.53 -18.59 25.45
CA GLU A 640 5.16 -17.79 26.62
C GLU A 640 5.99 -16.49 26.68
N ALA A 641 7.28 -16.55 26.32
CA ALA A 641 8.13 -15.36 26.19
C ALA A 641 7.57 -14.30 25.21
N ASN A 642 6.95 -14.71 24.09
CA ASN A 642 6.29 -13.78 23.16
C ASN A 642 5.12 -13.07 23.84
N GLN A 643 4.28 -13.84 24.52
CA GLN A 643 3.10 -13.32 25.20
C GLN A 643 3.47 -12.42 26.38
N MET A 644 4.57 -12.72 27.09
CA MET A 644 5.10 -11.86 28.15
C MET A 644 5.43 -10.47 27.61
N VAL A 645 6.21 -10.38 26.53
CA VAL A 645 6.56 -9.09 25.91
C VAL A 645 5.30 -8.38 25.40
N GLU A 646 4.38 -9.11 24.76
CA GLU A 646 3.13 -8.57 24.23
C GLU A 646 2.33 -7.79 25.30
N GLU A 647 2.12 -8.36 26.48
CA GLU A 647 1.31 -7.72 27.54
C GLU A 647 1.91 -6.40 28.03
N PHE A 648 3.24 -6.32 28.17
CA PHE A 648 3.89 -5.07 28.59
C PHE A 648 3.92 -4.03 27.49
N MET A 649 4.05 -4.43 26.22
CA MET A 649 3.92 -3.51 25.09
C MET A 649 2.50 -2.94 24.99
N LEU A 650 1.48 -3.77 25.19
CA LEU A 650 0.08 -3.33 25.23
C LEU A 650 -0.18 -2.36 26.39
N ALA A 651 0.34 -2.66 27.58
CA ALA A 651 0.25 -1.76 28.73
C ALA A 651 0.93 -0.41 28.49
N ALA A 652 2.12 -0.40 27.87
CA ALA A 652 2.82 0.83 27.47
C ALA A 652 1.97 1.65 26.49
N ASN A 653 1.49 1.00 25.43
CA ASN A 653 0.65 1.63 24.41
C ASN A 653 -0.63 2.25 25.01
N MET A 654 -1.35 1.52 25.88
CA MET A 654 -2.56 2.04 26.53
C MET A 654 -2.26 3.19 27.50
N SER A 655 -1.19 3.08 28.30
CA SER A 655 -0.79 4.13 29.24
C SER A 655 -0.40 5.42 28.51
N VAL A 656 0.36 5.31 27.42
CA VAL A 656 0.75 6.46 26.59
C VAL A 656 -0.47 7.05 25.88
N ALA A 657 -1.36 6.21 25.33
CA ALA A 657 -2.59 6.68 24.70
C ALA A 657 -3.45 7.53 25.65
N ALA A 658 -3.60 7.08 26.90
CA ALA A 658 -4.30 7.85 27.93
C ALA A 658 -3.60 9.19 28.20
N LYS A 659 -2.26 9.19 28.31
CA LYS A 659 -1.50 10.41 28.63
C LYS A 659 -1.55 11.46 27.53
N ILE A 660 -1.43 11.05 26.27
CA ILE A 660 -1.48 12.00 25.14
C ILE A 660 -2.90 12.55 24.95
N LEU A 661 -3.93 11.72 25.11
CA LEU A 661 -5.32 12.14 24.95
C LEU A 661 -5.76 13.11 26.05
N GLU A 662 -5.31 12.89 27.29
CA GLU A 662 -5.51 13.81 28.42
C GLU A 662 -5.02 15.23 28.08
N HIS A 663 -3.85 15.33 27.43
CA HIS A 663 -3.21 16.61 27.15
C HIS A 663 -3.63 17.23 25.81
N PHE A 664 -3.92 16.40 24.81
CA PHE A 664 -4.26 16.79 23.44
C PHE A 664 -5.55 16.09 22.97
N PRO A 665 -6.73 16.45 23.52
CA PRO A 665 -7.98 15.72 23.29
C PRO A 665 -8.44 15.72 21.83
N SER A 666 -8.14 16.78 21.07
CA SER A 666 -8.51 16.90 19.66
C SER A 666 -7.38 16.59 18.67
N CYS A 667 -6.16 16.36 19.15
CA CYS A 667 -4.95 16.25 18.33
C CYS A 667 -4.04 15.09 18.79
N SER A 668 -4.63 13.97 19.20
CA SER A 668 -3.88 12.75 19.55
C SER A 668 -3.94 11.75 18.41
N LEU A 669 -2.78 11.16 18.08
CA LEU A 669 -2.73 10.03 17.16
C LEU A 669 -3.05 8.74 17.92
N LEU A 670 -4.17 8.11 17.58
CA LEU A 670 -4.66 6.89 18.20
C LEU A 670 -4.81 5.78 17.15
N ARG A 671 -5.03 4.55 17.61
CA ARG A 671 -5.30 3.39 16.75
C ARG A 671 -6.51 2.61 17.26
N ARG A 672 -7.50 2.42 16.39
CA ARG A 672 -8.73 1.69 16.70
C ARG A 672 -8.86 0.42 15.87
N HIS A 673 -9.73 -0.47 16.32
CA HIS A 673 -10.15 -1.65 15.57
C HIS A 673 -11.68 -1.69 15.61
N PRO A 674 -12.34 -1.21 14.53
CA PRO A 674 -13.79 -1.15 14.46
C PRO A 674 -14.46 -2.51 14.64
N GLU A 675 -15.66 -2.52 15.21
CA GLU A 675 -16.46 -3.74 15.33
C GLU A 675 -16.86 -4.25 13.94
N PRO A 676 -16.70 -5.56 13.63
CA PRO A 676 -17.14 -6.11 12.36
C PRO A 676 -18.66 -6.15 12.26
N THR A 677 -19.20 -5.94 11.06
CA THR A 677 -20.65 -6.01 10.87
C THR A 677 -21.12 -7.46 10.87
N PRO A 678 -22.39 -7.76 11.25
CA PRO A 678 -22.91 -9.13 11.25
C PRO A 678 -22.76 -9.86 9.91
N GLN A 679 -22.84 -9.13 8.80
CA GLN A 679 -22.69 -9.70 7.45
C GLN A 679 -21.27 -10.25 7.19
N MET A 680 -20.24 -9.72 7.88
CA MET A 680 -18.87 -10.23 7.77
C MET A 680 -18.72 -11.61 8.42
N PHE A 681 -19.55 -11.93 9.43
CA PHE A 681 -19.55 -13.21 10.12
C PHE A 681 -20.44 -14.28 9.46
N GLU A 682 -21.38 -13.90 8.59
CA GLU A 682 -22.33 -14.81 7.96
C GLU A 682 -21.69 -16.09 7.36
N PRO A 683 -20.57 -16.03 6.60
CA PRO A 683 -19.93 -17.24 6.08
C PRO A 683 -19.38 -18.17 7.18
N LEU A 684 -18.85 -17.58 8.25
CA LEU A 684 -18.33 -18.32 9.40
C LEU A 684 -19.48 -18.96 10.19
N LEU A 685 -20.56 -18.22 10.44
CA LEU A 685 -21.73 -18.73 11.17
C LEU A 685 -22.35 -19.93 10.46
N ARG A 686 -22.48 -19.87 9.13
CA ARG A 686 -22.95 -21.00 8.32
C ARG A 686 -22.04 -22.22 8.46
N THR A 687 -20.74 -21.99 8.36
CA THR A 687 -19.73 -23.06 8.49
C THR A 687 -19.76 -23.70 9.88
N ALA A 688 -19.83 -22.88 10.93
CA ALA A 688 -19.92 -23.33 12.31
C ALA A 688 -21.21 -24.12 12.57
N ALA A 689 -22.35 -23.63 12.10
CA ALA A 689 -23.64 -24.32 12.25
C ALA A 689 -23.64 -25.70 11.56
N ALA A 690 -23.06 -25.82 10.37
CA ALA A 690 -22.95 -27.09 9.64
C ALA A 690 -22.14 -28.17 10.39
N VAL A 691 -21.24 -27.77 11.30
CA VAL A 691 -20.46 -28.68 12.15
C VAL A 691 -20.98 -28.73 13.60
N GLY A 692 -22.14 -28.14 13.88
CA GLY A 692 -22.77 -28.18 15.21
C GLY A 692 -22.14 -27.22 16.23
N VAL A 693 -21.41 -26.20 15.78
CA VAL A 693 -20.83 -25.15 16.63
C VAL A 693 -21.69 -23.89 16.55
N THR A 694 -22.11 -23.38 17.71
CA THR A 694 -22.82 -22.10 17.81
C THR A 694 -21.84 -21.00 18.19
N LEU A 695 -21.75 -19.96 17.38
CA LEU A 695 -20.93 -18.78 17.66
C LEU A 695 -21.82 -17.58 18.00
N ASP A 696 -21.61 -16.99 19.17
CA ASP A 696 -22.26 -15.75 19.58
C ASP A 696 -21.39 -14.55 19.16
N ILE A 697 -21.95 -13.67 18.32
CA ILE A 697 -21.26 -12.48 17.80
C ILE A 697 -21.76 -11.18 18.45
N SER A 698 -22.53 -11.26 19.53
CA SER A 698 -23.14 -10.09 20.20
C SER A 698 -22.12 -9.14 20.85
N SER A 699 -20.93 -9.64 21.18
CA SER A 699 -19.80 -8.86 21.70
C SER A 699 -18.50 -9.62 21.48
N SER A 700 -17.36 -8.93 21.62
CA SER A 700 -16.05 -9.58 21.53
C SER A 700 -15.85 -10.66 22.62
N LYS A 701 -16.41 -10.47 23.82
CA LYS A 701 -16.37 -11.47 24.91
C LYS A 701 -17.19 -12.71 24.57
N ALA A 702 -18.43 -12.53 24.11
CA ALA A 702 -19.29 -13.64 23.72
C ALA A 702 -18.66 -14.46 22.58
N LEU A 703 -18.03 -13.77 21.62
CA LEU A 703 -17.29 -14.43 20.54
C LEU A 703 -16.05 -15.15 21.06
N ALA A 704 -15.26 -14.54 21.96
CA ALA A 704 -14.10 -15.19 22.57
C ALA A 704 -14.51 -16.50 23.28
N ASP A 705 -15.56 -16.44 24.10
CA ASP A 705 -16.08 -17.60 24.82
C ASP A 705 -16.58 -18.67 23.86
N ALA A 706 -17.33 -18.30 22.83
CA ALA A 706 -17.82 -19.25 21.84
C ALA A 706 -16.67 -19.92 21.06
N LEU A 707 -15.61 -19.16 20.74
CA LEU A 707 -14.40 -19.69 20.11
C LEU A 707 -13.62 -20.62 21.04
N ASP A 708 -13.58 -20.35 22.35
CA ASP A 708 -12.92 -21.21 23.34
C ASP A 708 -13.65 -22.56 23.48
N HIS A 709 -14.99 -22.55 23.40
CA HIS A 709 -15.81 -23.77 23.45
C HIS A 709 -15.90 -24.53 22.11
N ALA A 710 -15.44 -23.95 21.00
CA ALA A 710 -15.45 -24.57 19.68
C ALA A 710 -14.36 -25.65 19.54
N VAL A 711 -14.60 -26.81 20.14
CA VAL A 711 -13.70 -27.97 20.14
C VAL A 711 -14.29 -29.08 19.27
N GLY A 712 -13.42 -29.76 18.50
CA GLY A 712 -13.77 -30.91 17.67
C GLY A 712 -12.71 -32.00 17.78
N ASP A 713 -12.96 -33.15 17.14
CA ASP A 713 -12.08 -34.32 17.21
C ASP A 713 -10.68 -34.07 16.59
N ASP A 714 -10.61 -33.19 15.59
CA ASP A 714 -9.35 -32.77 14.97
C ASP A 714 -8.62 -31.75 15.87
N PRO A 715 -7.37 -32.00 16.29
CA PRO A 715 -6.59 -31.05 17.10
C PRO A 715 -6.45 -29.67 16.46
N TYR A 716 -6.55 -29.58 15.13
CA TYR A 716 -6.47 -28.31 14.41
C TYR A 716 -7.82 -27.57 14.31
N PHE A 717 -8.93 -28.21 14.68
CA PHE A 717 -10.30 -27.68 14.51
C PHE A 717 -10.46 -26.28 15.12
N ASN A 718 -10.11 -26.12 16.40
CA ASN A 718 -10.26 -24.84 17.09
C ASN A 718 -9.42 -23.73 16.42
N LYS A 719 -8.19 -24.07 16.03
CA LYS A 719 -7.30 -23.14 15.33
C LYS A 719 -7.87 -22.74 13.97
N LEU A 720 -8.50 -23.68 13.25
CA LEU A 720 -9.16 -23.40 11.96
C LEU A 720 -10.36 -22.47 12.12
N ILE A 721 -11.22 -22.69 13.13
CA ILE A 721 -12.34 -21.78 13.43
C ILE A 721 -11.80 -20.37 13.75
N ARG A 722 -10.73 -20.24 14.54
CA ARG A 722 -10.10 -18.95 14.85
C ARG A 722 -9.46 -18.28 13.62
N ILE A 723 -8.84 -19.04 12.72
CA ILE A 723 -8.33 -18.52 11.44
C ILE A 723 -9.49 -17.96 10.62
N MET A 724 -10.62 -18.67 10.54
CA MET A 724 -11.81 -18.19 9.83
C MET A 724 -12.42 -16.95 10.51
N ALA A 725 -12.47 -16.90 11.84
CA ALA A 725 -12.90 -15.72 12.60
C ALA A 725 -12.03 -14.49 12.34
N THR A 726 -10.72 -14.68 12.18
CA THR A 726 -9.78 -13.60 11.85
C THR A 726 -10.13 -12.95 10.51
N ARG A 727 -10.59 -13.73 9.53
CA ARG A 727 -11.02 -13.24 8.21
C ARG A 727 -12.30 -12.40 8.27
N CYS A 728 -13.09 -12.53 9.33
CA CYS A 728 -14.29 -11.72 9.54
C CYS A 728 -13.98 -10.36 10.19
N MET A 729 -12.76 -10.17 10.72
CA MET A 729 -12.39 -8.93 11.42
C MET A 729 -12.13 -7.79 10.44
N THR A 730 -12.38 -6.56 10.89
CA THR A 730 -12.03 -5.35 10.13
C THR A 730 -10.53 -5.05 10.24
N GLN A 731 -9.99 -4.20 9.36
CA GLN A 731 -8.63 -3.71 9.55
C GLN A 731 -8.54 -2.68 10.68
N ALA A 732 -7.52 -2.81 11.54
CA ALA A 732 -7.20 -1.79 12.54
C ALA A 732 -6.52 -0.57 11.91
N VAL A 733 -7.01 0.62 12.21
CA VAL A 733 -6.63 1.89 11.56
C VAL A 733 -6.18 2.95 12.56
N TYR A 734 -5.20 3.76 12.16
CA TYR A 734 -4.82 5.00 12.84
C TYR A 734 -5.86 6.09 12.57
N PHE A 735 -6.05 6.98 13.52
CA PHE A 735 -6.95 8.13 13.38
C PHE A 735 -6.54 9.28 14.30
N CYS A 736 -6.99 10.49 13.96
CA CYS A 736 -6.87 11.66 14.81
C CYS A 736 -8.04 11.70 15.80
N SER A 737 -7.76 11.93 17.09
CA SER A 737 -8.82 11.98 18.12
C SER A 737 -9.88 13.06 17.86
N GLY A 738 -9.53 14.16 17.18
CA GLY A 738 -10.49 15.21 16.81
C GLY A 738 -11.53 14.82 15.76
N GLU A 739 -11.36 13.68 15.08
CA GLU A 739 -12.25 13.23 13.99
C GLU A 739 -13.43 12.40 14.47
N LEU A 740 -13.25 11.64 15.56
CA LEU A 740 -14.21 10.63 16.03
C LEU A 740 -14.65 10.91 17.47
N SER A 741 -15.80 10.36 17.85
CA SER A 741 -16.27 10.40 19.23
C SER A 741 -15.64 9.29 20.08
N TYR A 742 -15.54 9.50 21.40
CA TYR A 742 -14.87 8.56 22.32
C TYR A 742 -15.35 7.09 22.22
N PRO A 743 -16.66 6.78 22.07
CA PRO A 743 -17.12 5.40 21.90
C PRO A 743 -16.53 4.70 20.67
N GLU A 744 -16.14 5.46 19.65
CA GLU A 744 -15.57 4.93 18.41
C GLU A 744 -14.09 4.62 18.52
N TYR A 745 -13.43 4.97 19.64
CA TYR A 745 -11.99 4.74 19.87
C TYR A 745 -11.68 3.27 20.20
N LEU A 746 -12.72 2.49 20.47
CA LEU A 746 -12.65 1.08 20.86
C LEU A 746 -11.72 0.29 19.93
N HIS A 747 -10.88 -0.53 20.55
CA HIS A 747 -10.13 -1.56 19.86
C HIS A 747 -10.76 -2.94 20.11
N TYR A 748 -11.68 -3.33 19.22
CA TYR A 748 -12.51 -4.54 19.36
C TYR A 748 -11.70 -5.79 19.71
N GLY A 749 -10.68 -6.12 18.90
CA GLY A 749 -9.89 -7.34 19.11
C GLY A 749 -9.04 -7.37 20.39
N LEU A 750 -8.72 -6.21 20.98
CA LEU A 750 -7.93 -6.13 22.22
C LEU A 750 -8.80 -5.94 23.46
N ALA A 751 -10.11 -5.74 23.28
CA ALA A 751 -11.03 -5.28 24.33
C ALA A 751 -10.48 -4.07 25.11
N ALA A 752 -9.86 -3.12 24.39
CA ALA A 752 -9.28 -1.92 24.96
C ALA A 752 -10.10 -0.68 24.54
N PRO A 753 -10.53 0.17 25.48
CA PRO A 753 -11.32 1.37 25.15
C PRO A 753 -10.48 2.46 24.46
N LEU A 754 -9.17 2.44 24.64
CA LEU A 754 -8.24 3.43 24.12
C LEU A 754 -6.89 2.77 23.83
N TYR A 755 -6.33 3.02 22.63
CA TYR A 755 -5.09 2.40 22.20
C TYR A 755 -4.33 3.28 21.20
N THR A 756 -3.00 3.16 21.18
CA THR A 756 -2.11 3.77 20.18
C THR A 756 -0.89 2.88 19.97
N HIS A 757 0.05 3.28 19.11
CA HIS A 757 1.35 2.64 19.02
C HIS A 757 2.47 3.58 19.45
N PHE A 758 3.31 3.09 20.36
CA PHE A 758 4.44 3.82 20.93
C PHE A 758 5.74 3.00 20.90
N THR A 759 5.64 1.68 20.84
CA THR A 759 6.71 0.75 21.22
C THR A 759 7.69 0.38 20.11
N SER A 760 7.59 0.96 18.91
CA SER A 760 8.48 0.63 17.79
C SER A 760 8.76 1.80 16.83
N PRO A 761 9.34 2.91 17.32
CA PRO A 761 9.62 4.10 16.51
C PRO A 761 10.74 3.92 15.48
N ILE A 762 11.56 2.86 15.55
CA ILE A 762 12.57 2.58 14.51
C ILE A 762 11.88 2.18 13.19
N ARG A 763 10.74 1.48 13.29
CA ARG A 763 10.04 0.87 12.14
C ARG A 763 8.65 1.43 11.86
N ARG A 764 8.10 2.32 12.69
CA ARG A 764 6.79 2.94 12.48
C ARG A 764 6.84 4.45 12.74
N TYR A 765 6.44 5.23 11.75
CA TYR A 765 6.38 6.69 11.89
C TYR A 765 5.24 7.14 12.81
N ALA A 766 4.18 6.33 12.94
CA ALA A 766 3.11 6.54 13.92
C ALA A 766 3.68 6.70 15.34
N ASP A 767 4.61 5.81 15.71
CA ASP A 767 5.25 5.81 17.02
C ASP A 767 6.16 7.04 17.18
N VAL A 768 6.84 7.51 16.12
CA VAL A 768 7.60 8.78 16.15
C VAL A 768 6.68 9.97 16.47
N ILE A 769 5.48 10.02 15.88
CA ILE A 769 4.48 11.05 16.18
C ILE A 769 4.02 10.95 17.63
N VAL A 770 3.71 9.74 18.11
CA VAL A 770 3.28 9.52 19.51
C VAL A 770 4.39 9.87 20.50
N HIS A 771 5.65 9.58 20.19
CA HIS A 771 6.80 10.02 21.01
C HIS A 771 6.90 11.55 21.08
N ARG A 772 6.65 12.27 19.98
CA ARG A 772 6.61 13.74 19.97
C ARG A 772 5.45 14.29 20.79
N LEU A 773 4.26 13.71 20.66
CA LEU A 773 3.09 14.06 21.46
C LEU A 773 3.34 13.82 22.96
N LEU A 774 3.92 12.68 23.32
CA LEU A 774 4.24 12.36 24.71
C LEU A 774 5.33 13.30 25.26
N ALA A 775 6.38 13.57 24.51
CA ALA A 775 7.42 14.52 24.92
C ALA A 775 6.85 15.93 25.16
N ALA A 776 5.92 16.38 24.30
CA ALA A 776 5.23 17.65 24.48
C ALA A 776 4.28 17.64 25.68
N ALA A 777 3.55 16.55 25.91
CA ALA A 777 2.67 16.39 27.07
C ALA A 777 3.43 16.41 28.42
N LEU A 778 4.72 16.06 28.39
CA LEU A 778 5.63 16.15 29.54
C LEU A 778 6.36 17.50 29.63
N GLY A 779 6.13 18.42 28.69
CA GLY A 779 6.81 19.72 28.66
C GLY A 779 8.29 19.66 28.26
N LEU A 780 8.75 18.56 27.67
CA LEU A 780 10.16 18.37 27.26
C LEU A 780 10.47 19.08 25.94
N ASN A 781 9.50 19.12 25.02
CA ASN A 781 9.65 19.70 23.70
C ASN A 781 8.37 20.44 23.27
N THR A 782 8.50 21.43 22.39
CA THR A 782 7.35 22.07 21.76
C THR A 782 6.75 21.18 20.67
N LEU A 783 5.42 21.06 20.63
CA LEU A 783 4.74 20.26 19.61
C LEU A 783 4.89 20.89 18.21
N PRO A 784 5.32 20.13 17.18
CA PRO A 784 5.37 20.60 15.80
C PRO A 784 4.01 21.13 15.31
N GLU A 785 4.02 22.14 14.45
CA GLU A 785 2.78 22.78 13.94
C GLU A 785 1.84 21.79 13.24
N LYS A 786 2.40 20.89 12.41
CA LYS A 786 1.62 19.85 11.72
C LYS A 786 0.86 18.91 12.66
N LEU A 787 1.31 18.77 13.92
CA LEU A 787 0.66 17.91 14.92
C LEU A 787 -0.32 18.69 15.83
N ARG A 788 -0.38 20.02 15.69
CA ARG A 788 -1.35 20.89 16.39
C ARG A 788 -2.65 21.08 15.60
N ASP A 789 -2.66 20.73 14.32
CA ASP A 789 -3.82 20.82 13.45
C ASP A 789 -4.43 19.42 13.24
N ALA A 790 -5.71 19.28 13.58
CA ALA A 790 -6.44 18.03 13.45
C ALA A 790 -6.53 17.58 11.97
N SER A 791 -6.69 18.52 11.03
CA SER A 791 -6.80 18.17 9.60
C SER A 791 -5.48 17.65 9.02
N ALA A 792 -4.37 18.30 9.38
CA ALA A 792 -3.03 17.80 9.05
C ALA A 792 -2.76 16.42 9.68
N LEU A 793 -3.16 16.20 10.93
CA LEU A 793 -2.98 14.90 11.60
C LEU A 793 -3.86 13.81 10.99
N THR A 794 -5.11 14.11 10.58
CA THR A 794 -5.97 13.18 9.83
C THR A 794 -5.33 12.78 8.49
N SER A 795 -4.81 13.76 7.74
CA SER A 795 -4.09 13.48 6.48
C SER A 795 -2.87 12.58 6.71
N LEU A 796 -2.19 12.76 7.85
CA LEU A 796 -1.05 11.94 8.24
C LEU A 796 -1.48 10.52 8.64
N SER A 797 -2.56 10.36 9.39
CA SER A 797 -3.11 9.04 9.72
C SER A 797 -3.58 8.27 8.48
N ASP A 798 -4.17 8.95 7.51
CA ASP A 798 -4.58 8.34 6.24
C ASP A 798 -3.37 7.79 5.46
N ASN A 799 -2.29 8.58 5.38
CA ASN A 799 -1.05 8.12 4.77
C ASN A 799 -0.44 6.93 5.53
N LEU A 800 -0.45 6.95 6.88
CA LEU A 800 0.03 5.83 7.69
C LEU A 800 -0.78 4.55 7.46
N ASN A 801 -2.11 4.67 7.38
CA ASN A 801 -3.01 3.55 7.07
C ASN A 801 -2.73 2.99 5.67
N TYR A 802 -2.57 3.86 4.69
CA TYR A 802 -2.22 3.49 3.31
C TYR A 802 -0.88 2.74 3.25
N ARG A 803 0.18 3.30 3.85
CA ARG A 803 1.52 2.69 3.88
C ARG A 803 1.53 1.37 4.65
N HIS A 804 0.82 1.29 5.78
CA HIS A 804 0.73 0.05 6.56
C HIS A 804 0.07 -1.08 5.78
N ARG A 805 -1.07 -0.79 5.12
CA ARG A 805 -1.76 -1.77 4.28
C ARG A 805 -0.88 -2.25 3.13
N ASN A 806 -0.24 -1.33 2.42
CA ASN A 806 0.66 -1.66 1.33
C ASN A 806 1.85 -2.51 1.78
N ALA A 807 2.43 -2.22 2.95
CA ALA A 807 3.51 -3.02 3.53
C ALA A 807 3.06 -4.46 3.85
N GLN A 808 1.85 -4.64 4.40
CA GLN A 808 1.27 -5.96 4.63
C GLN A 808 1.02 -6.71 3.32
N MET A 809 0.49 -6.03 2.31
CA MET A 809 0.26 -6.63 0.97
C MET A 809 1.58 -7.03 0.30
N ALA A 810 2.63 -6.20 0.40
CA ALA A 810 3.95 -6.53 -0.13
C ALA A 810 4.58 -7.73 0.60
N GLY A 811 4.49 -7.79 1.94
CA GLY A 811 4.95 -8.94 2.72
C GLY A 811 4.26 -10.24 2.31
N ARG A 812 2.92 -10.20 2.15
CA ARG A 812 2.14 -11.35 1.66
C ARG A 812 2.52 -11.75 0.24
N ALA A 813 2.62 -10.80 -0.68
CA ALA A 813 3.02 -11.07 -2.06
C ALA A 813 4.43 -11.70 -2.12
N SER A 814 5.34 -11.28 -1.24
CA SER A 814 6.66 -11.89 -1.10
C SER A 814 6.57 -13.34 -0.63
N VAL A 815 5.75 -13.63 0.38
CA VAL A 815 5.49 -15.00 0.86
C VAL A 815 4.87 -15.86 -0.26
N GLU A 816 3.91 -15.33 -1.04
CA GLU A 816 3.33 -16.02 -2.20
C GLU A 816 4.37 -16.34 -3.29
N LEU A 817 5.20 -15.37 -3.66
CA LEU A 817 6.30 -15.56 -4.61
C LEU A 817 7.25 -16.68 -4.15
N HIS A 818 7.68 -16.64 -2.89
CA HIS A 818 8.59 -17.65 -2.35
C HIS A 818 7.91 -19.02 -2.20
N THR A 819 6.60 -19.05 -1.97
CA THR A 819 5.82 -20.29 -1.99
C THR A 819 5.83 -20.92 -3.38
N VAL A 820 5.61 -20.14 -4.44
CA VAL A 820 5.70 -20.65 -5.82
C VAL A 820 7.12 -21.14 -6.14
N ILE A 821 8.16 -20.41 -5.73
CA ILE A 821 9.56 -20.83 -5.91
C ILE A 821 9.84 -22.16 -5.20
N PHE A 822 9.35 -22.32 -3.97
CA PHE A 822 9.51 -23.53 -3.16
C PHE A 822 8.89 -24.76 -3.85
N PHE A 823 7.62 -24.66 -4.29
CA PHE A 823 6.91 -25.78 -4.92
C PHE A 823 7.33 -26.06 -6.37
N LYS A 824 7.94 -25.10 -7.06
CA LYS A 824 8.36 -25.25 -8.47
C LYS A 824 9.26 -26.49 -8.70
N LYS A 825 10.05 -26.87 -7.70
CA LYS A 825 10.93 -28.06 -7.74
C LYS A 825 10.47 -29.18 -6.80
N ARG A 826 9.30 -29.04 -6.14
CA ARG A 826 8.88 -29.87 -5.00
C ARG A 826 7.37 -30.15 -5.00
N PRO A 827 6.82 -30.85 -6.01
CA PRO A 827 5.44 -31.32 -5.94
C PRO A 827 5.27 -32.22 -4.71
N THR A 828 4.24 -31.96 -3.91
CA THR A 828 4.08 -32.59 -2.59
C THR A 828 2.62 -32.92 -2.32
N ASP A 829 2.38 -34.10 -1.74
CA ASP A 829 1.08 -34.45 -1.17
C ASP A 829 1.05 -34.07 0.30
N GLU A 830 0.01 -33.35 0.72
CA GLU A 830 -0.13 -32.91 2.11
C GLU A 830 -1.60 -33.00 2.57
N GLU A 831 -1.77 -33.06 3.89
CA GLU A 831 -3.09 -33.02 4.50
C GLU A 831 -3.66 -31.60 4.48
N ALA A 832 -4.93 -31.49 4.11
CA ALA A 832 -5.67 -30.24 4.02
C ALA A 832 -7.03 -30.36 4.72
N ARG A 833 -7.67 -29.21 4.93
CA ARG A 833 -9.00 -29.11 5.54
C ARG A 833 -9.93 -28.38 4.60
N ILE A 834 -11.11 -28.93 4.37
CA ILE A 834 -12.13 -28.25 3.57
C ILE A 834 -12.66 -27.05 4.34
N VAL A 835 -12.57 -25.84 3.78
CA VAL A 835 -13.05 -24.61 4.45
C VAL A 835 -14.32 -24.06 3.83
N LYS A 836 -14.64 -24.43 2.58
CA LYS A 836 -15.85 -23.99 1.89
C LYS A 836 -16.27 -24.99 0.81
N ILE A 837 -17.56 -25.29 0.71
CA ILE A 837 -18.13 -26.11 -0.38
C ILE A 837 -18.56 -25.21 -1.54
N ARG A 838 -18.46 -25.75 -2.77
CA ARG A 838 -18.91 -25.11 -4.03
C ARG A 838 -19.68 -26.10 -4.87
N SER A 839 -20.44 -25.58 -5.84
CA SER A 839 -21.18 -26.39 -6.83
C SER A 839 -20.27 -27.29 -7.68
N ASN A 840 -19.01 -26.90 -7.92
CA ASN A 840 -18.05 -27.61 -8.76
C ASN A 840 -16.86 -28.23 -8.00
N GLY A 841 -16.89 -28.23 -6.66
CA GLY A 841 -15.80 -28.74 -5.83
C GLY A 841 -15.79 -28.09 -4.44
N PHE A 842 -14.61 -27.77 -3.93
CA PHE A 842 -14.46 -27.14 -2.61
C PHE A 842 -13.16 -26.36 -2.48
N ILE A 843 -13.07 -25.48 -1.49
CA ILE A 843 -11.83 -24.78 -1.12
C ILE A 843 -11.20 -25.54 0.04
N VAL A 844 -9.90 -25.77 -0.03
CA VAL A 844 -9.11 -26.38 1.04
C VAL A 844 -8.10 -25.40 1.60
N PHE A 845 -7.83 -25.50 2.90
CA PHE A 845 -6.72 -24.86 3.59
C PHE A 845 -5.67 -25.91 3.94
N VAL A 846 -4.39 -25.64 3.64
CA VAL A 846 -3.26 -26.52 3.93
C VAL A 846 -2.48 -25.93 5.11
N PRO A 847 -2.66 -26.44 6.34
CA PRO A 847 -2.12 -25.81 7.56
C PRO A 847 -0.62 -25.62 7.57
N LYS A 848 0.13 -26.60 7.05
CA LYS A 848 1.60 -26.61 7.05
C LYS A 848 2.21 -25.41 6.30
N TYR A 849 1.58 -25.03 5.19
CA TYR A 849 2.08 -23.98 4.29
C TYR A 849 1.25 -22.68 4.36
N GLY A 850 0.15 -22.66 5.12
CA GLY A 850 -0.70 -21.47 5.24
C GLY A 850 -1.41 -21.06 3.93
N ILE A 851 -1.48 -21.98 2.96
CA ILE A 851 -2.09 -21.74 1.65
C ILE A 851 -3.55 -22.22 1.63
N GLU A 852 -4.36 -21.55 0.82
CA GLU A 852 -5.74 -21.88 0.55
C GLU A 852 -5.98 -21.87 -0.95
N GLY A 853 -6.83 -22.77 -1.44
CA GLY A 853 -7.19 -22.76 -2.84
C GLY A 853 -8.28 -23.76 -3.23
N PRO A 854 -8.86 -23.60 -4.43
CA PRO A 854 -9.92 -24.48 -4.90
C PRO A 854 -9.36 -25.85 -5.34
N VAL A 855 -10.12 -26.89 -5.03
CA VAL A 855 -10.00 -28.23 -5.58
C VAL A 855 -11.28 -28.51 -6.37
N TYR A 856 -11.12 -28.70 -7.67
CA TYR A 856 -12.24 -28.96 -8.57
C TYR A 856 -12.50 -30.46 -8.68
N LEU A 857 -13.76 -30.87 -8.55
CA LEU A 857 -14.19 -32.26 -8.75
C LEU A 857 -14.71 -32.53 -10.18
N VAL A 858 -14.95 -31.46 -10.95
CA VAL A 858 -15.47 -31.52 -12.33
C VAL A 858 -14.46 -30.86 -13.27
N GLY A 859 -14.15 -31.51 -14.41
CA GLY A 859 -13.20 -31.00 -15.40
C GLY A 859 -13.70 -29.76 -16.17
N LYS A 860 -12.77 -28.90 -16.62
CA LYS A 860 -13.09 -27.62 -17.28
C LYS A 860 -13.87 -27.76 -18.61
N GLU A 861 -13.72 -28.87 -19.32
CA GLU A 861 -14.36 -29.10 -20.63
C GLU A 861 -15.84 -29.53 -20.54
N ALA A 862 -16.36 -29.84 -19.34
CA ALA A 862 -17.74 -30.25 -19.14
C ALA A 862 -18.73 -29.06 -18.98
N LYS A 863 -18.27 -27.80 -19.13
CA LYS A 863 -19.11 -26.61 -18.94
C LYS A 863 -20.13 -26.35 -20.06
N GLN A 864 -20.14 -27.14 -21.13
CA GLN A 864 -21.14 -27.03 -22.19
C GLN A 864 -21.70 -28.41 -22.53
N THR A 865 -23.00 -28.57 -22.30
CA THR A 865 -23.80 -29.80 -22.39
C THR A 865 -23.71 -30.72 -21.17
N ALA A 866 -24.85 -30.93 -20.53
CA ALA A 866 -25.02 -31.72 -19.32
C ALA A 866 -24.47 -33.14 -19.48
N VAL A 867 -23.43 -33.46 -18.72
CA VAL A 867 -22.97 -34.81 -18.34
C VAL A 867 -22.22 -34.61 -17.02
N ASP A 868 -22.51 -35.22 -15.88
CA ASP A 868 -23.42 -36.27 -15.45
C ASP A 868 -23.76 -35.92 -13.99
N GLY A 869 -24.92 -36.33 -13.48
CA GLY A 869 -25.24 -36.23 -12.07
C GLY A 869 -24.35 -37.15 -11.23
N MET A 870 -23.05 -36.86 -11.10
CA MET A 870 -22.04 -37.59 -10.34
C MET A 870 -21.77 -36.98 -8.96
N TRP A 871 -22.11 -35.71 -8.74
CA TRP A 871 -21.95 -35.05 -7.45
C TRP A 871 -23.22 -34.27 -7.10
N VAL A 872 -23.70 -34.45 -5.87
CA VAL A 872 -24.85 -33.75 -5.29
C VAL A 872 -24.33 -32.85 -4.18
N VAL A 873 -24.64 -31.56 -4.27
CA VAL A 873 -24.25 -30.56 -3.27
C VAL A 873 -25.45 -30.27 -2.38
N ASP A 874 -25.22 -30.36 -1.08
CA ASP A 874 -26.13 -29.94 -0.02
C ASP A 874 -25.55 -28.67 0.60
N ASP A 875 -26.03 -27.53 0.10
CA ASP A 875 -25.55 -26.21 0.53
C ASP A 875 -25.92 -25.88 1.98
N GLU A 876 -27.04 -26.40 2.49
CA GLU A 876 -27.48 -26.17 3.86
C GLU A 876 -26.53 -26.85 4.85
N ASN A 877 -26.20 -28.12 4.61
CA ASN A 877 -25.32 -28.87 5.48
C ASN A 877 -23.83 -28.73 5.12
N GLN A 878 -23.51 -27.98 4.06
CA GLN A 878 -22.16 -27.83 3.51
C GLN A 878 -21.50 -29.19 3.24
N ILE A 879 -22.17 -30.03 2.44
CA ILE A 879 -21.73 -31.37 2.07
C ILE A 879 -21.75 -31.52 0.55
N ILE A 880 -20.75 -32.20 -0.01
CA ILE A 880 -20.76 -32.68 -1.40
C ILE A 880 -20.62 -34.20 -1.41
N ARG A 881 -21.57 -34.90 -2.04
CA ARG A 881 -21.63 -36.36 -2.11
C ARG A 881 -21.53 -36.82 -3.54
N SER A 882 -20.83 -37.91 -3.79
CA SER A 882 -20.92 -38.57 -5.09
C SER A 882 -22.31 -39.21 -5.24
N SER A 883 -22.83 -39.26 -6.45
CA SER A 883 -24.19 -39.74 -6.71
C SER A 883 -24.36 -41.25 -6.53
N ASP A 884 -23.26 -42.00 -6.55
CA ASP A 884 -23.20 -43.41 -6.14
C ASP A 884 -23.06 -43.58 -4.61
N GLY A 885 -22.95 -42.47 -3.86
CA GLY A 885 -22.77 -42.45 -2.42
C GLY A 885 -21.39 -42.90 -1.92
N SER A 886 -20.45 -43.23 -2.82
CA SER A 886 -19.14 -43.80 -2.47
C SER A 886 -18.22 -42.81 -1.76
N ARG A 887 -18.37 -41.51 -2.00
CA ARG A 887 -17.55 -40.43 -1.45
C ARG A 887 -18.43 -39.31 -0.90
N THR A 888 -18.12 -38.86 0.30
CA THR A 888 -18.78 -37.71 0.94
C THR A 888 -17.70 -36.80 1.51
N PHE A 889 -17.74 -35.53 1.14
CA PHE A 889 -16.87 -34.50 1.69
C PHE A 889 -17.73 -33.47 2.44
N LYS A 890 -17.30 -33.10 3.64
CA LYS A 890 -18.00 -32.16 4.52
C LYS A 890 -17.07 -30.98 4.82
N VAL A 891 -17.63 -29.79 5.05
CA VAL A 891 -16.83 -28.68 5.56
C VAL A 891 -16.11 -29.07 6.87
N LEU A 892 -14.87 -28.59 7.01
CA LEU A 892 -13.89 -28.89 8.04
C LEU A 892 -13.39 -30.34 8.10
N SER A 893 -13.76 -31.20 7.16
CA SER A 893 -13.18 -32.55 7.07
C SER A 893 -11.76 -32.52 6.51
N SER A 894 -10.95 -33.50 6.92
CA SER A 894 -9.62 -33.75 6.37
C SER A 894 -9.69 -34.35 4.97
N VAL A 895 -8.82 -33.90 4.08
CA VAL A 895 -8.57 -34.47 2.76
C VAL A 895 -7.07 -34.45 2.46
N ARG A 896 -6.61 -35.27 1.52
CA ARG A 896 -5.23 -35.21 1.03
C ARG A 896 -5.22 -34.54 -0.34
N VAL A 897 -4.32 -33.58 -0.53
CA VAL A 897 -4.20 -32.82 -1.77
C VAL A 897 -2.78 -32.87 -2.30
N HIS A 898 -2.67 -32.97 -3.63
CA HIS A 898 -1.44 -32.80 -4.37
C HIS A 898 -1.24 -31.33 -4.70
N ILE A 899 -0.05 -30.81 -4.40
CA ILE A 899 0.34 -29.41 -4.58
C ILE A 899 1.44 -29.34 -5.63
N GLU A 900 1.19 -28.59 -6.71
CA GLU A 900 2.17 -28.37 -7.77
C GLU A 900 2.10 -26.94 -8.34
N VAL A 901 3.13 -26.54 -9.07
CA VAL A 901 3.16 -25.27 -9.81
C VAL A 901 2.80 -25.54 -11.26
N VAL A 902 1.79 -24.83 -11.75
CA VAL A 902 1.33 -24.88 -13.15
C VAL A 902 1.39 -23.49 -13.78
N GLU A 903 1.46 -23.44 -15.11
CA GLU A 903 1.53 -22.19 -15.86
C GLU A 903 0.41 -22.13 -16.91
N PRO A 904 -0.84 -21.83 -16.50
CA PRO A 904 -1.99 -21.84 -17.40
C PRO A 904 -2.00 -20.66 -18.37
N GLN A 905 -1.32 -19.57 -18.00
CA GLN A 905 -1.07 -18.40 -18.84
C GLN A 905 0.44 -18.19 -18.91
N PRO A 906 1.00 -17.82 -20.07
CA PRO A 906 2.42 -17.54 -20.19
C PRO A 906 2.88 -16.52 -19.15
N ASN A 907 4.03 -16.77 -18.54
CA ASN A 907 4.69 -15.89 -17.59
C ASN A 907 3.93 -15.65 -16.28
N ARG A 908 3.02 -16.57 -15.92
CA ARG A 908 2.15 -16.51 -14.73
C ARG A 908 2.04 -17.88 -14.07
N PRO A 909 3.14 -18.40 -13.50
CA PRO A 909 3.07 -19.60 -12.69
C PRO A 909 2.12 -19.38 -11.51
N LYS A 910 1.28 -20.38 -11.22
CA LYS A 910 0.40 -20.40 -10.05
C LYS A 910 0.45 -21.77 -9.39
N LEU A 911 0.17 -21.81 -8.09
CA LEU A 911 -0.09 -23.08 -7.42
C LEU A 911 -1.43 -23.66 -7.90
N GLN A 912 -1.47 -24.98 -8.01
CA GLN A 912 -2.69 -25.76 -8.22
C GLN A 912 -2.78 -26.84 -7.14
N LEU A 913 -4.00 -27.02 -6.61
CA LEU A 913 -4.34 -28.08 -5.67
C LEU A 913 -5.25 -29.07 -6.38
N SER A 914 -4.91 -30.35 -6.31
CA SER A 914 -5.76 -31.43 -6.82
C SER A 914 -5.97 -32.50 -5.75
N LEU A 915 -7.11 -33.19 -5.79
CA LEU A 915 -7.40 -34.25 -4.81
C LEU A 915 -6.51 -35.47 -5.10
N THR A 916 -5.76 -35.93 -4.11
CA THR A 916 -5.04 -37.21 -4.21
C THR A 916 -6.03 -38.34 -3.95
N MET A 917 -6.09 -39.33 -4.86
CA MET A 917 -7.00 -40.48 -4.72
C MET A 917 -6.59 -41.44 -3.60
#